data_AF-A0A093NZ67-F1
#
_entry.id   AF-A0A093NZ67-F1
#
_cell.length_a   1.000
_cell.length_b   1.000
_cell.length_c   1.000
_cell.angle_alpha   90.00
_cell.angle_beta   90.00
_cell.angle_gamma   90.00
#
_symmetry.space_group_name_H-M   'P 1'
#
loop_
_entity.id
_entity.type
_entity.pdbx_description
1 polymer ?
#
loop_
_entity_poly.entity_id
_entity_poly.type
_entity_poly.pdbx_seq_one_letter_code
_entity_poly.pdbx_strand_id
1 'polypeptide(L)'
;VLEQFLQEGRISALMWEVCQQQAQAGSPEVQEALLNKVVCLPDHVSNELQGKNPPVFFPQNYFPLLGGAIIQVLQKISDSLRGGLDCSISFVSHVLGKVCVHGRQKEILSVLVPRLTDLTKSDCIWQRICWRLVECVPDRWMEAVVLGFVQRAPGADTLSRLLGNLVVKNKKAQFVVTQKVLLLQYCHTTPVLQNLLGYLSLDSLRRALLIKVLQELLETWGSSSAVKHSPPEQQQYISKAILICLSHLKEPEIESCRQELLTSMMEGVKCHLDSNLPQIRRLGMIVAESISSKINTDGPVLKFQVKVIMKFVSGVQGLEEIKALHQMIQGITASSNTLSGNKGRQRHFQKERISIYKKQFDDDLIPYDMSEDKELKTKAPVYIRECIEVLTGSEDVDKWEATVKALETLVRKNPAATREVSVELAKILLHLEEKTCIEGFVELRQRAQVAVLTTDPIPVAKYLTSQFYSLNYSLRQRMDILDVLVLAAQELSYPKSRGKTKHSGAQKPCIQLLPGSDSSKDWRRIVDERIKSKTRRFATGQSQVELASGPNEFNSIAGHFFFPLIQHFDRPLTTFDLLGEDYFVLGRLVHTLAILMYLAVNTVAVTAMGKALLEFVWALRFHTDSYVRQGLLSCISSTLLSVPTERLLEDMTEELLETQSWLGGKM
;
A
#
# COMPACT_ATOMS: atom_id res chain seq x y z
N VAL A 1 14.48 3.32 49.02
CA VAL A 1 14.92 1.91 48.85
C VAL A 1 15.02 1.52 47.37
N LEU A 2 13.96 1.06 46.68
CA LEU A 2 14.09 0.55 45.30
C LEU A 2 14.67 1.58 44.31
N GLU A 3 14.28 2.85 44.41
CA GLU A 3 14.85 3.90 43.55
C GLU A 3 16.36 4.12 43.80
N GLN A 4 16.80 4.13 45.06
CA GLN A 4 18.22 4.19 45.43
C GLN A 4 18.98 2.94 44.93
N PHE A 5 18.37 1.76 45.03
CA PHE A 5 18.95 0.51 44.49
C PHE A 5 19.22 0.61 42.98
N LEU A 6 18.35 1.29 42.22
CA LEU A 6 18.58 1.57 40.80
C LEU A 6 19.64 2.65 40.58
N GLN A 7 19.60 3.75 41.33
CA GLN A 7 20.55 4.87 41.21
C GLN A 7 22.00 4.46 41.57
N GLU A 8 22.18 3.59 42.56
CA GLU A 8 23.47 3.02 42.93
C GLU A 8 23.96 1.91 41.98
N GLY A 9 23.24 1.63 40.89
CA GLY A 9 23.62 0.64 39.88
C GLY A 9 23.55 -0.81 40.34
N ARG A 10 22.89 -1.12 41.48
CA ARG A 10 22.91 -2.46 42.08
C ARG A 10 22.31 -3.57 41.20
N ILE A 11 21.54 -3.23 40.16
CA ILE A 11 21.16 -4.20 39.11
C ILE A 11 22.38 -4.82 38.43
N SER A 12 23.42 -4.05 38.08
CA SER A 12 24.59 -4.62 37.39
C SER A 12 25.47 -5.45 38.33
N ALA A 13 25.46 -5.14 39.63
CA ALA A 13 26.07 -6.00 40.66
C ALA A 13 25.32 -7.33 40.78
N LEU A 14 23.99 -7.28 40.94
CA LEU A 14 23.13 -8.47 41.04
C LEU A 14 23.19 -9.37 39.79
N MET A 15 23.19 -8.79 38.59
CA MET A 15 23.36 -9.55 37.36
C MET A 15 24.76 -10.17 37.26
N TRP A 16 25.79 -9.46 37.71
CA TRP A 16 27.18 -9.97 37.74
C TRP A 16 27.35 -11.14 38.71
N GLU A 17 26.79 -11.06 39.92
CA GLU A 17 26.83 -12.16 40.89
C GLU A 17 26.21 -13.43 40.32
N VAL A 18 25.07 -13.35 39.62
CA VAL A 18 24.46 -14.51 38.96
C VAL A 18 25.33 -15.05 37.82
N CYS A 19 25.98 -14.18 37.03
CA CYS A 19 26.93 -14.59 35.98
C CYS A 19 28.15 -15.35 36.53
N GLN A 20 28.62 -14.97 37.73
CA GLN A 20 29.73 -15.61 38.42
C GLN A 20 29.29 -16.90 39.14
N GLN A 21 28.14 -16.89 39.81
CA GLN A 21 27.58 -18.06 40.53
C GLN A 21 27.00 -19.13 39.60
N GLN A 22 26.61 -18.82 38.37
CA GLN A 22 26.19 -19.85 37.40
C GLN A 22 27.35 -20.75 36.95
N ALA A 23 28.61 -20.34 37.12
CA ALA A 23 29.77 -21.26 37.03
C ALA A 23 29.86 -22.22 38.23
N GLN A 24 29.04 -22.02 39.27
CA GLN A 24 29.04 -22.74 40.55
C GLN A 24 27.61 -23.10 41.02
N ALA A 25 26.85 -23.79 40.16
CA ALA A 25 25.66 -24.59 40.52
C ALA A 25 24.52 -23.88 41.33
N GLY A 26 24.00 -22.75 40.83
CA GLY A 26 22.78 -22.12 41.38
C GLY A 26 21.46 -22.80 40.94
N SER A 27 20.40 -22.70 41.75
CA SER A 27 19.08 -23.29 41.46
C SER A 27 18.30 -22.52 40.37
N PRO A 28 17.65 -23.23 39.40
CA PRO A 28 17.01 -22.59 38.25
C PRO A 28 15.74 -21.79 38.61
N GLU A 29 14.98 -22.25 39.61
CA GLU A 29 13.72 -21.64 40.05
C GLU A 29 13.93 -20.22 40.59
N VAL A 30 14.98 -20.03 41.39
CA VAL A 30 15.36 -18.71 41.94
C VAL A 30 15.80 -17.77 40.82
N GLN A 31 16.46 -18.29 39.77
CA GLN A 31 16.88 -17.50 38.61
C GLN A 31 15.68 -17.06 37.76
N GLU A 32 14.67 -17.90 37.54
CA GLU A 32 13.44 -17.50 36.82
C GLU A 32 12.59 -16.53 37.65
N ALA A 33 12.50 -16.72 38.97
CA ALA A 33 11.86 -15.76 39.87
C ALA A 33 12.56 -14.38 39.82
N LEU A 34 13.90 -14.36 39.89
CA LEU A 34 14.70 -13.15 39.83
C LEU A 34 14.57 -12.45 38.47
N LEU A 35 14.64 -13.20 37.37
CA LEU A 35 14.43 -12.71 36.01
C LEU A 35 13.07 -12.00 35.88
N ASN A 36 12.00 -12.64 36.33
CA ASN A 36 10.65 -12.05 36.29
C ASN A 36 10.55 -10.80 37.18
N LYS A 37 11.20 -10.78 38.35
CA LYS A 37 11.23 -9.60 39.24
C LYS A 37 12.02 -8.43 38.64
N VAL A 38 13.13 -8.67 37.96
CA VAL A 38 13.91 -7.63 37.26
C VAL A 38 13.14 -7.08 36.06
N VAL A 39 12.61 -7.94 35.19
CA VAL A 39 11.97 -7.46 33.95
C VAL A 39 10.62 -6.78 34.20
N CYS A 40 9.81 -7.31 35.12
CA CYS A 40 8.50 -6.74 35.45
C CYS A 40 8.54 -5.71 36.59
N LEU A 41 9.73 -5.22 37.01
CA LEU A 41 9.84 -4.23 38.09
C LEU A 41 8.99 -2.96 37.85
N PRO A 42 8.97 -2.35 36.65
CA PRO A 42 8.06 -1.25 36.33
C PRO A 42 6.59 -1.57 36.59
N ASP A 43 6.15 -2.75 36.16
CA ASP A 43 4.74 -3.15 36.22
C ASP A 43 4.32 -3.44 37.67
N HIS A 44 5.18 -4.13 38.44
CA HIS A 44 4.98 -4.34 39.88
C HIS A 44 4.88 -3.01 40.64
N VAL A 45 5.83 -2.09 40.44
CA VAL A 45 5.80 -0.77 41.08
C VAL A 45 4.55 0.03 40.67
N SER A 46 4.14 -0.07 39.41
CA SER A 46 2.94 0.61 38.91
C SER A 46 1.64 0.09 39.51
N ASN A 47 1.56 -1.22 39.78
CA ASN A 47 0.39 -1.83 40.38
C ASN A 47 0.28 -1.47 41.87
N GLU A 48 1.39 -1.54 42.62
CA GLU A 48 1.43 -1.19 44.04
C GLU A 48 1.20 0.31 44.29
N LEU A 49 1.77 1.19 43.47
CA LEU A 49 1.67 2.66 43.64
C LEU A 49 0.48 3.29 42.89
N GLN A 50 -0.37 2.48 42.24
CA GLN A 50 -1.58 2.93 41.53
C GLN A 50 -1.34 4.12 40.59
N GLY A 51 -0.21 4.11 39.87
CA GLY A 51 0.18 5.15 38.91
C GLY A 51 0.96 6.34 39.49
N LYS A 52 1.18 6.44 40.81
CA LYS A 52 2.06 7.46 41.43
C LYS A 52 3.54 7.05 41.38
N ASN A 53 4.01 6.66 40.20
CA ASN A 53 5.33 6.03 40.04
C ASN A 53 6.45 7.10 39.97
N PRO A 54 7.59 6.89 40.65
CA PRO A 54 8.79 7.69 40.43
C PRO A 54 9.27 7.56 38.98
N PRO A 55 9.83 8.62 38.35
CA PRO A 55 10.15 8.62 36.93
C PRO A 55 11.11 7.51 36.48
N VAL A 56 11.99 7.03 37.36
CA VAL A 56 12.95 5.96 37.08
C VAL A 56 12.24 4.64 36.68
N PHE A 57 11.02 4.40 37.17
CA PHE A 57 10.25 3.19 36.88
C PHE A 57 9.38 3.28 35.62
N PHE A 58 9.30 4.44 34.95
CA PHE A 58 8.63 4.48 33.64
C PHE A 58 9.40 3.63 32.61
N PRO A 59 8.72 2.85 31.75
CA PRO A 59 9.39 1.98 30.77
C PRO A 59 10.43 2.70 29.90
N GLN A 60 10.18 3.97 29.55
CA GLN A 60 11.08 4.79 28.75
C GLN A 60 12.40 5.13 29.46
N ASN A 61 12.47 4.99 30.79
CA ASN A 61 13.64 5.28 31.62
C ASN A 61 14.25 3.99 32.20
N TYR A 62 13.41 3.05 32.63
CA TYR A 62 13.85 1.79 33.25
C TYR A 62 14.60 0.87 32.27
N PHE A 63 14.03 0.61 31.08
CA PHE A 63 14.63 -0.33 30.14
C PHE A 63 15.94 0.17 29.50
N PRO A 64 16.14 1.49 29.26
CA PRO A 64 17.46 2.03 28.95
C PRO A 64 18.47 1.92 30.09
N LEU A 65 18.05 2.13 31.36
CA LEU A 65 18.90 1.91 32.53
C LEU A 65 19.33 0.45 32.64
N LEU A 66 18.40 -0.50 32.46
CA LEU A 66 18.68 -1.94 32.40
C LEU A 66 19.61 -2.30 31.22
N GLY A 67 19.44 -1.66 30.06
CA GLY A 67 20.38 -1.77 28.94
C GLY A 67 21.79 -1.28 29.30
N GLY A 68 21.91 -0.19 30.05
CA GLY A 68 23.19 0.28 30.59
C GLY A 68 23.82 -0.70 31.57
N ALA A 69 23.01 -1.28 32.48
CA ALA A 69 23.46 -2.31 33.42
C ALA A 69 23.96 -3.57 32.70
N ILE A 70 23.28 -3.99 31.62
CA ILE A 70 23.76 -5.09 30.75
C ILE A 70 25.13 -4.78 30.17
N ILE A 71 25.37 -3.57 29.61
CA ILE A 71 26.70 -3.22 29.07
C ILE A 71 27.78 -3.28 30.16
N GLN A 72 27.49 -2.82 31.40
CA GLN A 72 28.42 -2.93 32.52
C GLN A 72 28.76 -4.39 32.88
N VAL A 73 27.76 -5.28 32.87
CA VAL A 73 27.96 -6.72 33.13
C VAL A 73 28.77 -7.35 32.00
N LEU A 74 28.46 -7.04 30.73
CA LEU A 74 29.21 -7.55 29.58
C LEU A 74 30.67 -7.06 29.57
N GLN A 75 30.94 -5.84 30.04
CA GLN A 75 32.30 -5.33 30.23
C GLN A 75 33.06 -6.17 31.25
N LYS A 76 32.47 -6.42 32.44
CA LYS A 76 33.07 -7.32 33.45
C LYS A 76 33.29 -8.74 32.92
N ILE A 77 32.36 -9.28 32.12
CA ILE A 77 32.54 -10.58 31.45
C ILE A 77 33.75 -10.52 30.49
N SER A 78 33.89 -9.45 29.70
CA SER A 78 35.04 -9.25 28.80
C SER A 78 36.37 -9.18 29.58
N ASP A 79 36.39 -8.45 30.69
CA ASP A 79 37.57 -8.31 31.54
C ASP A 79 37.96 -9.63 32.23
N SER A 80 36.99 -10.41 32.74
CA SER A 80 37.22 -11.75 33.29
C SER A 80 37.68 -12.76 32.23
N LEU A 81 37.09 -12.76 31.03
CA LEU A 81 37.53 -13.63 29.93
C LEU A 81 38.96 -13.30 29.49
N ARG A 82 39.34 -12.02 29.46
CA ARG A 82 40.73 -11.57 29.22
C ARG A 82 41.67 -11.98 30.36
N GLY A 83 41.17 -12.06 31.59
CA GLY A 83 41.86 -12.60 32.76
C GLY A 83 41.90 -14.13 32.85
N GLY A 84 41.33 -14.86 31.86
CA GLY A 84 41.32 -16.33 31.84
C GLY A 84 40.31 -16.98 32.80
N LEU A 85 39.31 -16.23 33.28
CA LEU A 85 38.25 -16.73 34.16
C LEU A 85 36.96 -17.00 33.37
N ASP A 86 36.36 -18.17 33.58
CA ASP A 86 35.06 -18.53 33.00
C ASP A 86 33.90 -17.76 33.66
N CYS A 87 32.92 -17.36 32.85
CA CYS A 87 31.73 -16.61 33.29
C CYS A 87 30.50 -17.03 32.46
N SER A 88 29.33 -17.13 33.08
CA SER A 88 28.08 -17.41 32.37
C SER A 88 27.43 -16.12 31.86
N ILE A 89 27.18 -16.02 30.57
CA ILE A 89 26.37 -14.94 29.98
C ILE A 89 24.86 -15.22 30.03
N SER A 90 24.45 -16.45 30.36
CA SER A 90 23.09 -16.91 30.07
C SER A 90 22.01 -16.08 30.77
N PHE A 91 22.22 -15.67 32.03
CA PHE A 91 21.26 -14.81 32.74
C PHE A 91 21.04 -13.46 32.02
N VAL A 92 22.10 -12.86 31.46
CA VAL A 92 22.03 -11.62 30.67
C VAL A 92 21.23 -11.84 29.37
N SER A 93 21.44 -12.97 28.70
CA SER A 93 20.66 -13.39 27.53
C SER A 93 19.18 -13.56 27.85
N HIS A 94 18.87 -14.17 28.99
CA HIS A 94 17.49 -14.35 29.44
C HIS A 94 16.81 -13.01 29.76
N VAL A 95 17.50 -12.08 30.44
CA VAL A 95 17.00 -10.71 30.67
C VAL A 95 16.70 -10.02 29.34
N LEU A 96 17.66 -10.02 28.40
CA LEU A 96 17.46 -9.43 27.08
C LEU A 96 16.26 -10.03 26.33
N GLY A 97 16.17 -11.36 26.26
CA GLY A 97 15.09 -12.06 25.58
C GLY A 97 13.71 -11.79 26.18
N LYS A 98 13.60 -11.84 27.51
CA LYS A 98 12.36 -11.57 28.24
C LYS A 98 11.89 -10.12 28.06
N VAL A 99 12.81 -9.14 28.13
CA VAL A 99 12.48 -7.72 27.87
C VAL A 99 11.97 -7.50 26.44
N CYS A 100 12.59 -8.15 25.44
CA CYS A 100 12.13 -8.05 24.06
C CYS A 100 10.71 -8.60 23.87
N VAL A 101 10.40 -9.75 24.47
CA VAL A 101 9.05 -10.36 24.40
C VAL A 101 7.99 -9.60 25.18
N HIS A 102 8.36 -8.86 26.23
CA HIS A 102 7.47 -7.87 26.86
C HIS A 102 7.21 -6.61 26.00
N GLY A 103 7.66 -6.59 24.73
CA GLY A 103 7.46 -5.49 23.79
C GLY A 103 8.38 -4.29 24.01
N ARG A 104 9.36 -4.40 24.93
CA ARG A 104 10.28 -3.33 25.35
C ARG A 104 11.62 -3.34 24.61
N GLN A 105 11.67 -4.08 23.48
CA GLN A 105 12.83 -4.18 22.60
C GLN A 105 13.31 -2.82 22.08
N LYS A 106 12.39 -1.86 21.87
CA LYS A 106 12.69 -0.51 21.35
C LYS A 106 13.54 0.29 22.33
N GLU A 107 13.25 0.17 23.61
CA GLU A 107 13.87 0.91 24.70
C GLU A 107 15.24 0.30 25.02
N ILE A 108 15.32 -1.00 25.30
CA ILE A 108 16.57 -1.68 25.69
C ILE A 108 17.62 -1.67 24.55
N LEU A 109 17.20 -1.97 23.31
CA LEU A 109 18.13 -2.00 22.17
C LEU A 109 18.55 -0.59 21.71
N SER A 110 17.88 0.48 22.16
CA SER A 110 18.35 1.84 21.90
C SER A 110 19.67 2.16 22.60
N VAL A 111 19.97 1.47 23.72
CA VAL A 111 21.23 1.56 24.44
C VAL A 111 22.20 0.47 24.00
N LEU A 112 21.73 -0.78 23.89
CA LEU A 112 22.60 -1.92 23.59
C LEU A 112 23.22 -1.85 22.19
N VAL A 113 22.42 -1.63 21.14
CA VAL A 113 22.91 -1.76 19.77
C VAL A 113 24.00 -0.74 19.44
N PRO A 114 23.90 0.56 19.76
CA PRO A 114 24.98 1.52 19.51
C PRO A 114 26.26 1.16 20.27
N ARG A 115 26.17 0.83 21.57
CA ARG A 115 27.34 0.49 22.39
C ARG A 115 28.06 -0.78 21.91
N LEU A 116 27.31 -1.84 21.63
CA LEU A 116 27.87 -3.08 21.08
C LEU A 116 28.40 -2.88 19.64
N THR A 117 27.79 -1.98 18.86
CA THR A 117 28.29 -1.63 17.51
C THR A 117 29.70 -1.03 17.58
N ASP A 118 29.98 -0.16 18.57
CA ASP A 118 31.30 0.43 18.75
C ASP A 118 32.31 -0.58 19.29
N LEU A 119 31.94 -1.33 20.34
CA LEU A 119 32.81 -2.32 20.99
C LEU A 119 33.22 -3.47 20.03
N THR A 120 32.33 -3.89 19.12
CA THR A 120 32.62 -4.98 18.18
C THR A 120 33.45 -4.58 16.96
N LYS A 121 33.71 -3.28 16.72
CA LYS A 121 34.48 -2.82 15.53
C LYS A 121 35.93 -3.33 15.52
N SER A 122 36.58 -3.31 16.68
CA SER A 122 38.02 -3.61 16.82
C SER A 122 38.33 -4.81 17.72
N ASP A 123 37.34 -5.38 18.40
CA ASP A 123 37.55 -6.48 19.35
C ASP A 123 36.72 -7.72 19.00
N CYS A 124 37.40 -8.83 18.74
CA CYS A 124 36.81 -10.13 18.45
C CYS A 124 36.24 -10.83 19.69
N ILE A 125 36.71 -10.51 20.91
CA ILE A 125 36.12 -10.98 22.16
C ILE A 125 34.71 -10.40 22.29
N TRP A 126 34.53 -9.10 22.04
CA TRP A 126 33.21 -8.47 22.03
C TRP A 126 32.27 -9.06 20.97
N GLN A 127 32.77 -9.45 19.79
CA GLN A 127 31.96 -10.17 18.80
C GLN A 127 31.50 -11.53 19.34
N ARG A 128 32.41 -12.34 19.91
CA ARG A 128 32.07 -13.65 20.52
C ARG A 128 31.10 -13.51 21.70
N ILE A 129 31.25 -12.47 22.52
CA ILE A 129 30.30 -12.11 23.59
C ILE A 129 28.92 -11.81 23.00
N CYS A 130 28.82 -11.01 21.92
CA CYS A 130 27.54 -10.72 21.27
C CYS A 130 26.89 -11.98 20.68
N TRP A 131 27.67 -12.86 20.05
CA TRP A 131 27.16 -14.12 19.51
C TRP A 131 26.61 -15.01 20.63
N ARG A 132 27.36 -15.18 21.72
CA ARG A 132 26.89 -15.94 22.90
C ARG A 132 25.68 -15.29 23.58
N LEU A 133 25.63 -13.96 23.64
CA LEU A 133 24.51 -13.21 24.20
C LEU A 133 23.20 -13.56 23.49
N VAL A 134 23.21 -13.74 22.16
CA VAL A 134 22.00 -14.09 21.40
C VAL A 134 21.81 -15.61 21.26
N GLU A 135 22.88 -16.41 21.15
CA GLU A 135 22.81 -17.87 21.13
C GLU A 135 22.19 -18.46 22.41
N CYS A 136 22.40 -17.83 23.57
CA CYS A 136 21.83 -18.26 24.85
C CYS A 136 20.40 -17.73 25.11
N VAL A 137 19.73 -17.12 24.13
CA VAL A 137 18.30 -16.74 24.24
C VAL A 137 17.42 -17.96 23.97
N PRO A 138 16.44 -18.29 24.83
CA PRO A 138 15.47 -19.36 24.56
C PRO A 138 14.68 -19.15 23.26
N ASP A 139 14.40 -20.25 22.53
CA ASP A 139 13.65 -20.22 21.26
C ASP A 139 12.30 -19.49 21.35
N ARG A 140 11.62 -19.58 22.50
CA ARG A 140 10.37 -18.85 22.79
C ARG A 140 10.50 -17.31 22.69
N TRP A 141 11.71 -16.78 22.80
CA TRP A 141 12.01 -15.34 22.78
C TRP A 141 12.90 -14.91 21.60
N MET A 142 13.48 -15.87 20.86
CA MET A 142 14.41 -15.65 19.76
C MET A 142 13.88 -14.69 18.69
N GLU A 143 12.59 -14.79 18.33
CA GLU A 143 11.98 -13.93 17.30
C GLU A 143 12.05 -12.44 17.65
N ALA A 144 11.65 -12.06 18.86
CA ALA A 144 11.65 -10.65 19.29
C ALA A 144 13.08 -10.09 19.37
N VAL A 145 14.03 -10.89 19.83
CA VAL A 145 15.45 -10.48 19.89
C VAL A 145 16.02 -10.27 18.49
N VAL A 146 15.90 -11.28 17.60
CA VAL A 146 16.43 -11.20 16.23
C VAL A 146 15.79 -10.03 15.47
N LEU A 147 14.46 -9.90 15.53
CA LEU A 147 13.76 -8.80 14.87
C LEU A 147 14.20 -7.43 15.41
N GLY A 148 14.37 -7.31 16.74
CA GLY A 148 14.87 -6.10 17.38
C GLY A 148 16.28 -5.70 16.91
N PHE A 149 17.21 -6.66 16.80
CA PHE A 149 18.56 -6.40 16.26
C PHE A 149 18.51 -6.01 14.77
N VAL A 150 17.77 -6.75 13.95
CA VAL A 150 17.62 -6.49 12.50
C VAL A 150 17.06 -5.08 12.23
N GLN A 151 16.09 -4.64 13.04
CA GLN A 151 15.49 -3.30 12.95
C GLN A 151 16.37 -2.16 13.47
N ARG A 152 17.40 -2.44 14.27
CA ARG A 152 18.24 -1.41 14.94
C ARG A 152 19.69 -1.37 14.52
N ALA A 153 20.20 -2.40 13.88
CA ALA A 153 21.54 -2.36 13.29
C ALA A 153 21.60 -1.25 12.22
N PRO A 154 22.68 -0.45 12.18
CA PRO A 154 22.85 0.58 11.16
C PRO A 154 23.23 0.03 9.78
N GLY A 155 23.55 -1.26 9.66
CA GLY A 155 23.99 -1.92 8.43
C GLY A 155 24.22 -3.41 8.61
N ALA A 156 24.26 -4.15 7.50
CA ALA A 156 24.47 -5.60 7.45
C ALA A 156 25.76 -6.06 8.14
N ASP A 157 26.88 -5.35 7.97
CA ASP A 157 28.17 -5.69 8.61
C ASP A 157 28.08 -5.66 10.13
N THR A 158 27.38 -4.65 10.67
CA THR A 158 27.14 -4.53 12.10
C THR A 158 26.22 -5.62 12.60
N LEU A 159 25.16 -5.94 11.86
CA LEU A 159 24.29 -7.08 12.16
C LEU A 159 25.07 -8.41 12.16
N SER A 160 26.01 -8.58 11.23
CA SER A 160 26.90 -9.75 11.15
C SER A 160 27.86 -9.84 12.34
N ARG A 161 28.46 -8.72 12.77
CA ARG A 161 29.31 -8.70 13.98
C ARG A 161 28.52 -8.99 15.27
N LEU A 162 27.24 -8.57 15.34
CA LEU A 162 26.39 -8.77 16.52
C LEU A 162 25.76 -10.18 16.59
N LEU A 163 25.27 -10.72 15.48
CA LEU A 163 24.55 -12.01 15.45
C LEU A 163 25.42 -13.20 14.99
N GLY A 164 26.57 -12.96 14.36
CA GLY A 164 27.44 -14.02 13.85
C GLY A 164 26.67 -14.98 12.93
N ASN A 165 26.87 -16.28 13.12
CA ASN A 165 26.18 -17.34 12.36
C ASN A 165 25.00 -17.98 13.12
N LEU A 166 24.29 -17.19 13.93
CA LEU A 166 23.09 -17.60 14.66
C LEU A 166 22.06 -18.33 13.79
N VAL A 167 21.78 -17.84 12.58
CA VAL A 167 20.80 -18.45 11.65
C VAL A 167 21.21 -19.83 11.11
N VAL A 168 22.48 -20.21 11.24
CA VAL A 168 22.96 -21.56 10.87
C VAL A 168 22.87 -22.50 12.08
N LYS A 169 23.01 -21.97 13.30
CA LYS A 169 23.02 -22.75 14.55
C LYS A 169 21.62 -22.97 15.14
N ASN A 170 20.70 -22.03 14.95
CA ASN A 170 19.38 -22.05 15.59
C ASN A 170 18.26 -22.03 14.54
N LYS A 171 17.47 -23.11 14.46
CA LYS A 171 16.38 -23.28 13.50
C LYS A 171 15.25 -22.24 13.65
N LYS A 172 15.00 -21.74 14.87
CA LYS A 172 13.99 -20.70 15.10
C LYS A 172 14.46 -19.35 14.57
N ALA A 173 15.73 -18.98 14.79
CA ALA A 173 16.35 -17.80 14.20
C ALA A 173 16.37 -17.89 12.67
N GLN A 174 16.74 -19.06 12.13
CA GLN A 174 16.69 -19.36 10.69
C GLN A 174 15.30 -19.07 10.12
N PHE A 175 14.26 -19.72 10.63
CA PHE A 175 12.88 -19.55 10.18
C PHE A 175 12.40 -18.09 10.29
N VAL A 176 12.73 -17.38 11.38
CA VAL A 176 12.34 -15.97 11.52
C VAL A 176 12.97 -15.12 10.40
N VAL A 177 14.27 -15.32 10.12
CA VAL A 177 15.02 -14.54 9.14
C VAL A 177 14.67 -14.90 7.70
N THR A 178 14.60 -16.19 7.34
CA THR A 178 14.41 -16.62 5.94
C THR A 178 12.95 -16.66 5.51
N GLN A 179 12.03 -16.86 6.44
CA GLN A 179 10.61 -17.12 6.13
C GLN A 179 9.70 -16.06 6.75
N LYS A 180 9.70 -15.92 8.09
CA LYS A 180 8.69 -15.10 8.77
C LYS A 180 8.78 -13.62 8.41
N VAL A 181 9.98 -13.05 8.43
CA VAL A 181 10.22 -11.62 8.13
C VAL A 181 10.05 -11.30 6.64
N LEU A 182 10.22 -12.29 5.75
CA LEU A 182 10.24 -12.07 4.30
C LEU A 182 8.91 -12.38 3.60
N LEU A 183 8.19 -13.41 4.05
CA LEU A 183 6.95 -13.87 3.42
C LEU A 183 5.69 -13.57 4.26
N LEU A 184 5.81 -13.61 5.59
CA LEU A 184 4.65 -13.50 6.51
C LEU A 184 4.48 -12.10 7.14
N GLN A 185 5.57 -11.38 7.38
CA GLN A 185 5.58 -10.05 8.03
C GLN A 185 6.02 -8.96 7.03
N TYR A 186 5.21 -8.71 6.00
CA TYR A 186 5.50 -7.75 4.92
C TYR A 186 5.43 -6.25 5.32
N CYS A 187 5.57 -5.94 6.62
CA CYS A 187 5.42 -4.60 7.19
C CYS A 187 6.75 -3.86 7.45
N HIS A 188 7.89 -4.44 7.07
CA HIS A 188 9.21 -3.86 7.33
C HIS A 188 9.68 -2.90 6.23
N THR A 189 10.60 -2.00 6.58
CA THR A 189 11.13 -1.00 5.64
C THR A 189 12.28 -1.57 4.81
N THR A 190 12.55 -0.97 3.64
CA THR A 190 13.63 -1.40 2.75
C THR A 190 15.02 -1.45 3.41
N PRO A 191 15.43 -0.50 4.29
CA PRO A 191 16.67 -0.64 5.05
C PRO A 191 16.74 -1.88 5.96
N VAL A 192 15.61 -2.32 6.52
CA VAL A 192 15.52 -3.53 7.36
C VAL A 192 15.70 -4.79 6.50
N LEU A 193 15.12 -4.82 5.29
CA LEU A 193 15.39 -5.87 4.29
C LEU A 193 16.86 -5.89 3.85
N GLN A 194 17.45 -4.73 3.57
CA GLN A 194 18.86 -4.59 3.20
C GLN A 194 19.80 -5.09 4.31
N ASN A 195 19.51 -4.76 5.56
CA ASN A 195 20.25 -5.28 6.72
C ASN A 195 20.18 -6.82 6.80
N LEU A 196 18.98 -7.39 6.67
CA LEU A 196 18.73 -8.83 6.81
C LEU A 196 19.35 -9.64 5.68
N LEU A 197 19.07 -9.28 4.43
CA LEU A 197 19.56 -9.99 3.26
C LEU A 197 21.06 -9.77 3.05
N GLY A 198 21.55 -8.57 3.34
CA GLY A 198 22.98 -8.28 3.42
C GLY A 198 23.68 -9.15 4.48
N TYR A 199 23.09 -9.31 5.66
CA TYR A 199 23.59 -10.22 6.69
C TYR A 199 23.73 -11.66 6.18
N LEU A 200 22.74 -12.20 5.47
CA LEU A 200 22.85 -13.54 4.87
C LEU A 200 23.98 -13.62 3.81
N SER A 201 24.29 -12.52 3.12
CA SER A 201 25.32 -12.48 2.08
C SER A 201 26.77 -12.46 2.59
N LEU A 202 27.02 -11.95 3.80
CA LEU A 202 28.38 -11.57 4.23
C LEU A 202 29.30 -12.73 4.67
N ASP A 203 28.77 -13.91 4.99
CA ASP A 203 29.55 -15.08 5.44
C ASP A 203 29.16 -16.29 4.59
N SER A 204 30.15 -17.07 4.12
CA SER A 204 29.95 -18.21 3.22
C SER A 204 28.98 -19.26 3.76
N LEU A 205 28.94 -19.48 5.08
CA LEU A 205 28.03 -20.44 5.72
C LEU A 205 26.56 -19.99 5.64
N ARG A 206 26.29 -18.70 5.45
CA ARG A 206 24.94 -18.13 5.31
C ARG A 206 24.51 -17.93 3.86
N ARG A 207 25.44 -17.91 2.88
CA ARG A 207 25.10 -17.64 1.47
C ARG A 207 24.17 -18.69 0.85
N ALA A 208 24.27 -19.95 1.27
CA ALA A 208 23.29 -20.98 0.89
C ALA A 208 21.84 -20.63 1.33
N LEU A 209 21.68 -19.96 2.48
CA LEU A 209 20.38 -19.47 2.93
C LEU A 209 19.88 -18.29 2.09
N LEU A 210 20.77 -17.42 1.60
CA LEU A 210 20.40 -16.33 0.68
C LEU A 210 19.85 -16.86 -0.65
N ILE A 211 20.50 -17.88 -1.23
CA ILE A 211 20.04 -18.52 -2.48
C ILE A 211 18.69 -19.19 -2.26
N LYS A 212 18.54 -19.96 -1.16
CA LYS A 212 17.26 -20.56 -0.78
C LYS A 212 16.15 -19.53 -0.59
N VAL A 213 16.42 -18.43 0.10
CA VAL A 213 15.49 -17.30 0.25
C VAL A 213 15.09 -16.71 -1.10
N LEU A 214 16.02 -16.55 -2.03
CA LEU A 214 15.71 -16.05 -3.37
C LEU A 214 14.79 -17.01 -4.15
N GLN A 215 15.04 -18.32 -4.09
CA GLN A 215 14.17 -19.34 -4.68
C GLN A 215 12.75 -19.28 -4.09
N GLU A 216 12.62 -19.29 -2.76
CA GLU A 216 11.33 -19.24 -2.04
C GLU A 216 10.55 -17.93 -2.32
N LEU A 217 11.26 -16.80 -2.46
CA LEU A 217 10.69 -15.52 -2.87
C LEU A 217 10.21 -15.54 -4.32
N LEU A 218 10.98 -16.12 -5.24
CA LEU A 218 10.64 -16.21 -6.66
C LEU A 218 9.47 -17.17 -6.92
N GLU A 219 9.40 -18.29 -6.20
CA GLU A 219 8.24 -19.21 -6.22
C GLU A 219 6.96 -18.49 -5.75
N THR A 220 7.04 -17.77 -4.63
CA THR A 220 5.90 -17.01 -4.09
C THR A 220 5.49 -15.87 -5.04
N TRP A 221 6.46 -15.17 -5.64
CA TRP A 221 6.25 -14.10 -6.61
C TRP A 221 5.66 -14.60 -7.93
N GLY A 222 6.14 -15.75 -8.42
CA GLY A 222 5.69 -16.34 -9.68
C GLY A 222 4.33 -17.04 -9.60
N SER A 223 3.85 -17.35 -8.39
CA SER A 223 2.59 -18.05 -8.19
C SER A 223 1.37 -17.22 -8.64
N SER A 224 0.62 -17.74 -9.62
CA SER A 224 -0.60 -17.11 -10.14
C SER A 224 -1.64 -16.80 -9.04
N SER A 225 -1.75 -17.65 -8.01
CA SER A 225 -2.67 -17.40 -6.89
C SER A 225 -2.18 -16.28 -5.98
N ALA A 226 -0.87 -16.20 -5.70
CA ALA A 226 -0.29 -15.10 -4.94
C ALA A 226 -0.44 -13.76 -5.68
N VAL A 227 -0.19 -13.72 -7.00
CA VAL A 227 -0.36 -12.51 -7.82
C VAL A 227 -1.81 -12.02 -7.85
N LYS A 228 -2.79 -12.94 -7.84
CA LYS A 228 -4.23 -12.61 -7.84
C LYS A 228 -4.79 -12.21 -6.49
N HIS A 229 -4.33 -12.81 -5.39
CA HIS A 229 -4.97 -12.70 -4.08
C HIS A 229 -4.15 -11.97 -3.00
N SER A 230 -2.84 -11.75 -3.20
CA SER A 230 -2.04 -10.98 -2.25
C SER A 230 -2.20 -9.46 -2.44
N PRO A 231 -2.18 -8.65 -1.36
CA PRO A 231 -2.19 -7.19 -1.47
C PRO A 231 -1.02 -6.65 -2.31
N PRO A 232 -1.21 -5.55 -3.07
CA PRO A 232 -0.13 -4.91 -3.84
C PRO A 232 1.09 -4.53 -2.99
N GLU A 233 0.89 -4.19 -1.71
CA GLU A 233 1.95 -3.89 -0.75
C GLU A 233 2.84 -5.12 -0.47
N GLN A 234 2.23 -6.32 -0.36
CA GLN A 234 2.96 -7.57 -0.18
C GLN A 234 3.72 -7.96 -1.46
N GLN A 235 3.09 -7.80 -2.62
CA GLN A 235 3.75 -8.00 -3.93
C GLN A 235 4.95 -7.05 -4.12
N GLN A 236 4.81 -5.79 -3.71
CA GLN A 236 5.89 -4.81 -3.70
C GLN A 236 7.01 -5.18 -2.70
N TYR A 237 6.65 -5.73 -1.53
CA TYR A 237 7.60 -6.15 -0.50
C TYR A 237 8.46 -7.34 -0.96
N ILE A 238 7.83 -8.38 -1.52
CA ILE A 238 8.50 -9.55 -2.10
C ILE A 238 9.40 -9.11 -3.26
N SER A 239 8.90 -8.27 -4.17
CA SER A 239 9.70 -7.73 -5.29
C SER A 239 10.95 -6.98 -4.80
N LYS A 240 10.84 -6.16 -3.73
CA LYS A 240 12.00 -5.50 -3.11
C LYS A 240 13.00 -6.49 -2.53
N ALA A 241 12.53 -7.55 -1.87
CA ALA A 241 13.40 -8.58 -1.29
C ALA A 241 14.17 -9.34 -2.39
N ILE A 242 13.51 -9.73 -3.48
CA ILE A 242 14.14 -10.36 -4.66
C ILE A 242 15.25 -9.48 -5.22
N LEU A 243 14.99 -8.20 -5.47
CA LEU A 243 15.98 -7.27 -6.03
C LEU A 243 17.19 -7.06 -5.10
N ILE A 244 16.97 -7.04 -3.78
CA ILE A 244 18.07 -6.99 -2.80
C ILE A 244 18.89 -8.30 -2.84
N CYS A 245 18.24 -9.47 -2.88
CA CYS A 245 18.92 -10.75 -3.03
C CYS A 245 19.80 -10.80 -4.28
N LEU A 246 19.26 -10.40 -5.45
CA LEU A 246 20.00 -10.34 -6.72
C LEU A 246 21.22 -9.41 -6.64
N SER A 247 21.12 -8.28 -5.93
CA SER A 247 22.25 -7.36 -5.71
C SER A 247 23.38 -7.96 -4.86
N HIS A 248 23.12 -9.03 -4.13
CA HIS A 248 24.08 -9.73 -3.28
C HIS A 248 24.65 -11.00 -3.91
N LEU A 249 24.13 -11.49 -5.04
CA LEU A 249 24.64 -12.67 -5.74
C LEU A 249 26.00 -12.42 -6.42
N LYS A 250 26.88 -13.42 -6.34
CA LYS A 250 28.18 -13.47 -7.02
C LYS A 250 28.08 -14.34 -8.27
N GLU A 251 28.89 -14.06 -9.27
CA GLU A 251 28.96 -14.77 -10.56
C GLU A 251 28.94 -16.32 -10.47
N PRO A 252 29.71 -17.02 -9.60
CA PRO A 252 29.61 -18.48 -9.50
C PRO A 252 28.25 -18.98 -8.97
N GLU A 253 27.52 -18.18 -8.20
CA GLU A 253 26.19 -18.54 -7.71
C GLU A 253 25.12 -18.28 -8.76
N ILE A 254 25.26 -17.17 -9.50
CA ILE A 254 24.38 -16.83 -10.63
C ILE A 254 24.42 -17.94 -11.67
N GLU A 255 25.60 -18.45 -12.01
CA GLU A 255 25.72 -19.57 -12.95
C GLU A 255 25.14 -20.87 -12.36
N SER A 256 25.34 -21.12 -11.06
CA SER A 256 24.79 -22.30 -10.38
C SER A 256 23.26 -22.35 -10.30
N CYS A 257 22.55 -21.22 -10.25
CA CYS A 257 21.08 -21.17 -10.23
C CYS A 257 20.46 -20.58 -11.51
N ARG A 258 21.26 -20.39 -12.57
CA ARG A 258 20.88 -19.73 -13.82
C ARG A 258 19.57 -20.23 -14.43
N GLN A 259 19.45 -21.56 -14.56
CA GLN A 259 18.29 -22.19 -15.19
C GLN A 259 17.01 -22.02 -14.34
N GLU A 260 17.13 -22.13 -13.02
CA GLU A 260 16.03 -21.94 -12.07
C GLU A 260 15.54 -20.48 -12.10
N LEU A 261 16.46 -19.52 -12.00
CA LEU A 261 16.15 -18.10 -12.07
C LEU A 261 15.44 -17.73 -13.39
N LEU A 262 15.90 -18.27 -14.53
CA LEU A 262 15.23 -18.07 -15.83
C LEU A 262 13.83 -18.66 -15.84
N THR A 263 13.65 -19.86 -15.30
CA THR A 263 12.34 -20.55 -15.25
C THR A 263 11.34 -19.76 -14.41
N SER A 264 11.68 -19.47 -13.15
CA SER A 264 10.82 -18.71 -12.24
C SER A 264 10.57 -17.26 -12.72
N MET A 265 11.56 -16.64 -13.37
CA MET A 265 11.37 -15.33 -14.00
C MET A 265 10.32 -15.39 -15.11
N MET A 266 10.40 -16.35 -16.04
CA MET A 266 9.48 -16.44 -17.17
C MET A 266 8.05 -16.76 -16.72
N GLU A 267 7.88 -17.67 -15.76
CA GLU A 267 6.58 -18.02 -15.18
C GLU A 267 5.96 -16.84 -14.42
N GLY A 268 6.74 -16.17 -13.58
CA GLY A 268 6.26 -15.03 -12.80
C GLY A 268 6.01 -13.77 -13.63
N VAL A 269 6.84 -13.49 -14.63
CA VAL A 269 6.60 -12.42 -15.62
C VAL A 269 5.23 -12.58 -16.26
N LYS A 270 4.90 -13.79 -16.72
CA LYS A 270 3.61 -14.08 -17.34
C LYS A 270 2.47 -13.75 -16.37
N CYS A 271 2.50 -14.31 -15.16
CA CYS A 271 1.47 -14.06 -14.15
C CYS A 271 1.34 -12.57 -13.77
N HIS A 272 2.46 -11.84 -13.68
CA HIS A 272 2.46 -10.41 -13.40
C HIS A 272 1.93 -9.56 -14.56
N LEU A 273 2.27 -9.89 -15.81
CA LEU A 273 1.80 -9.18 -17.01
C LEU A 273 0.32 -9.44 -17.29
N ASP A 274 -0.18 -10.65 -16.98
CA ASP A 274 -1.60 -11.00 -17.05
C ASP A 274 -2.47 -10.21 -16.04
N SER A 275 -1.86 -9.53 -15.06
CA SER A 275 -2.57 -8.74 -14.06
C SER A 275 -3.23 -7.49 -14.67
N ASN A 276 -4.51 -7.26 -14.34
CA ASN A 276 -5.23 -6.06 -14.73
C ASN A 276 -4.68 -4.77 -14.08
N LEU A 277 -3.96 -4.87 -12.95
CA LEU A 277 -3.39 -3.76 -12.19
C LEU A 277 -2.06 -3.27 -12.80
N PRO A 278 -1.94 -2.01 -13.29
CA PRO A 278 -0.71 -1.50 -13.91
C PRO A 278 0.52 -1.54 -13.00
N GLN A 279 0.33 -1.38 -11.69
CA GLN A 279 1.40 -1.48 -10.70
C GLN A 279 1.99 -2.90 -10.60
N ILE A 280 1.16 -3.94 -10.71
CA ILE A 280 1.60 -5.34 -10.63
C ILE A 280 2.35 -5.74 -11.92
N ARG A 281 1.83 -5.33 -13.09
CA ARG A 281 2.55 -5.49 -14.37
C ARG A 281 3.92 -4.81 -14.34
N ARG A 282 4.00 -3.60 -13.77
CA ARG A 282 5.26 -2.85 -13.67
C ARG A 282 6.26 -3.49 -12.70
N LEU A 283 5.81 -4.03 -11.57
CA LEU A 283 6.68 -4.85 -10.69
C LEU A 283 7.19 -6.09 -11.43
N GLY A 284 6.32 -6.74 -12.21
CA GLY A 284 6.65 -7.82 -13.14
C GLY A 284 7.84 -7.47 -14.03
N MET A 285 7.69 -6.40 -14.82
CA MET A 285 8.72 -5.91 -15.75
C MET A 285 10.03 -5.54 -15.03
N ILE A 286 9.98 -4.80 -13.92
CA ILE A 286 11.20 -4.40 -13.19
C ILE A 286 12.01 -5.61 -12.71
N VAL A 287 11.34 -6.59 -12.09
CA VAL A 287 12.01 -7.80 -11.58
C VAL A 287 12.56 -8.63 -12.75
N ALA A 288 11.83 -8.71 -13.87
CA ALA A 288 12.26 -9.40 -15.09
C ALA A 288 13.53 -8.79 -15.72
N GLU A 289 13.54 -7.47 -15.96
CA GLU A 289 14.71 -6.77 -16.51
C GLU A 289 15.91 -6.93 -15.58
N SER A 290 15.68 -6.91 -14.26
CA SER A 290 16.70 -7.08 -13.23
C SER A 290 17.28 -8.50 -13.19
N ILE A 291 16.46 -9.54 -13.29
CA ILE A 291 16.94 -10.93 -13.37
C ILE A 291 17.65 -11.17 -14.72
N SER A 292 17.04 -10.73 -15.83
CA SER A 292 17.58 -10.91 -17.17
C SER A 292 18.94 -10.23 -17.35
N SER A 293 19.12 -9.01 -16.84
CA SER A 293 20.40 -8.28 -16.87
C SER A 293 21.46 -8.87 -15.93
N LYS A 294 21.05 -9.51 -14.81
CA LYS A 294 21.99 -10.18 -13.89
C LYS A 294 22.46 -11.53 -14.42
N ILE A 295 21.67 -12.19 -15.28
CA ILE A 295 22.00 -13.50 -15.89
C ILE A 295 22.72 -13.35 -17.24
N ASN A 296 22.30 -12.40 -18.08
CA ASN A 296 22.85 -12.20 -19.43
C ASN A 296 23.69 -10.92 -19.47
N THR A 297 24.98 -11.02 -19.14
CA THR A 297 25.93 -9.89 -19.26
C THR A 297 26.20 -9.52 -20.73
N ASP A 298 26.29 -10.53 -21.61
CA ASP A 298 26.71 -10.38 -23.01
C ASP A 298 25.64 -10.84 -24.03
N GLY A 299 24.45 -11.19 -23.55
CA GLY A 299 23.34 -11.70 -24.36
C GLY A 299 22.16 -10.72 -24.52
N PRO A 300 21.11 -11.09 -25.27
CA PRO A 300 19.88 -10.31 -25.30
C PRO A 300 19.24 -10.28 -23.91
N VAL A 301 19.06 -9.07 -23.39
CA VAL A 301 18.37 -8.76 -22.13
C VAL A 301 16.93 -8.35 -22.44
N LEU A 302 15.97 -8.79 -21.62
CA LEU A 302 14.59 -8.30 -21.68
C LEU A 302 14.56 -6.77 -21.51
N LYS A 303 13.89 -6.07 -22.43
CA LYS A 303 13.74 -4.61 -22.41
C LYS A 303 12.28 -4.23 -22.60
N PHE A 304 11.64 -3.84 -21.51
CA PHE A 304 10.29 -3.27 -21.44
C PHE A 304 10.31 -1.73 -21.36
N GLN A 305 11.48 -1.11 -21.56
CA GLN A 305 11.71 0.35 -21.54
C GLN A 305 11.32 1.01 -20.20
N VAL A 306 11.38 0.27 -19.09
CA VAL A 306 11.17 0.87 -17.77
C VAL A 306 12.37 1.79 -17.48
N LYS A 307 12.13 2.98 -16.92
CA LYS A 307 13.18 3.97 -16.57
C LYS A 307 14.13 3.51 -15.43
N VAL A 308 14.19 2.21 -15.12
CA VAL A 308 14.94 1.64 -14.00
C VAL A 308 15.72 0.41 -14.46
N ILE A 309 16.90 0.64 -15.03
CA ILE A 309 17.92 -0.40 -15.14
C ILE A 309 18.71 -0.38 -13.84
N MET A 310 18.59 -1.43 -13.02
CA MET A 310 19.54 -1.64 -11.91
C MET A 310 20.92 -1.91 -12.48
N LYS A 311 21.90 -1.08 -12.13
CA LYS A 311 23.31 -1.42 -12.31
C LYS A 311 23.75 -2.14 -11.05
N PHE A 312 23.94 -3.46 -11.16
CA PHE A 312 24.41 -4.31 -10.07
C PHE A 312 25.89 -4.05 -9.72
N VAL A 313 26.18 -2.86 -9.19
CA VAL A 313 27.50 -2.47 -8.70
C VAL A 313 27.64 -2.93 -7.25
N SER A 314 28.72 -3.66 -6.97
CA SER A 314 29.07 -4.13 -5.63
C SER A 314 29.51 -2.95 -4.75
N GLY A 315 28.68 -2.57 -3.77
CA GLY A 315 29.02 -1.58 -2.76
C GLY A 315 27.91 -0.58 -2.45
N VAL A 316 28.30 0.52 -1.78
CA VAL A 316 27.38 1.53 -1.22
C VAL A 316 26.48 2.19 -2.29
N GLN A 317 26.92 2.25 -3.55
CA GLN A 317 26.17 2.84 -4.65
C GLN A 317 24.89 2.07 -5.02
N GLY A 318 24.89 0.73 -4.91
CA GLY A 318 23.65 -0.07 -5.10
C GLY A 318 22.56 0.27 -4.08
N LEU A 319 22.95 0.77 -2.90
CA LEU A 319 22.02 1.25 -1.87
C LEU A 319 21.29 2.54 -2.29
N GLU A 320 21.90 3.35 -3.16
CA GLU A 320 21.32 4.59 -3.68
C GLU A 320 20.36 4.31 -4.84
N GLU A 321 20.68 3.35 -5.70
CA GLU A 321 19.75 2.86 -6.73
C GLU A 321 18.52 2.16 -6.12
N ILE A 322 18.68 1.40 -5.03
CA ILE A 322 17.54 0.82 -4.29
C ILE A 322 16.74 1.91 -3.55
N LYS A 323 17.36 3.00 -3.09
CA LYS A 323 16.64 4.18 -2.56
C LYS A 323 15.88 4.91 -3.66
N ALA A 324 16.45 5.05 -4.86
CA ALA A 324 15.78 5.62 -6.02
C ALA A 324 14.60 4.74 -6.45
N LEU A 325 14.76 3.41 -6.47
CA LEU A 325 13.66 2.46 -6.65
C LEU A 325 12.60 2.59 -5.55
N HIS A 326 12.99 2.71 -4.28
CA HIS A 326 12.05 2.90 -3.17
C HIS A 326 11.24 4.20 -3.34
N GLN A 327 11.91 5.31 -3.66
CA GLN A 327 11.29 6.61 -3.93
C GLN A 327 10.45 6.60 -5.21
N MET A 328 10.83 5.84 -6.24
CA MET A 328 10.09 5.78 -7.50
C MET A 328 8.88 4.84 -7.40
N ILE A 329 8.97 3.69 -6.73
CA ILE A 329 7.76 2.88 -6.48
C ILE A 329 6.86 3.59 -5.47
N GLN A 330 7.39 4.27 -4.44
CA GLN A 330 6.58 5.16 -3.58
C GLN A 330 5.96 6.30 -4.39
N GLY A 331 6.70 6.90 -5.33
CA GLY A 331 6.22 7.90 -6.26
C GLY A 331 5.09 7.38 -7.13
N ILE A 332 5.19 6.17 -7.66
CA ILE A 332 4.16 5.53 -8.48
C ILE A 332 2.90 5.20 -7.63
N THR A 333 3.06 4.77 -6.37
CA THR A 333 1.90 4.59 -5.45
C THR A 333 1.32 5.93 -4.97
N ALA A 334 2.12 6.99 -4.87
CA ALA A 334 1.69 8.34 -4.49
C ALA A 334 1.07 9.12 -5.65
N SER A 335 1.52 8.91 -6.89
CA SER A 335 0.87 9.41 -8.12
C SER A 335 -0.53 8.81 -8.32
N SER A 336 -0.87 7.74 -7.60
CA SER A 336 -2.24 7.24 -7.51
C SER A 336 -3.03 7.77 -6.29
N ASN A 337 -2.45 8.68 -5.48
CA ASN A 337 -3.06 9.10 -4.19
C ASN A 337 -2.67 10.52 -3.66
N THR A 338 -2.00 11.39 -4.43
CA THR A 338 -1.69 12.78 -4.00
C THR A 338 -2.02 13.87 -5.03
N LEU A 339 -3.31 14.11 -5.25
CA LEU A 339 -3.82 15.42 -5.65
C LEU A 339 -4.47 16.12 -4.45
N SER A 340 -3.75 17.03 -3.79
CA SER A 340 -4.30 18.32 -3.33
C SER A 340 -3.24 19.23 -2.66
N GLY A 341 -2.89 20.30 -3.37
CA GLY A 341 -2.77 21.64 -2.78
C GLY A 341 -1.65 21.94 -1.77
N ASN A 342 -0.46 22.33 -2.27
CA ASN A 342 0.09 23.66 -1.93
C ASN A 342 1.33 24.05 -2.76
N LYS A 343 1.18 24.96 -3.73
CA LYS A 343 2.27 25.84 -4.22
C LYS A 343 1.74 27.25 -4.51
N GLY A 344 1.45 27.97 -3.43
CA GLY A 344 1.25 29.42 -3.41
C GLY A 344 2.28 30.10 -2.52
N ARG A 345 3.58 29.91 -2.79
CA ARG A 345 4.66 30.73 -2.20
C ARG A 345 5.98 30.53 -2.95
N GLN A 346 6.49 31.61 -3.54
CA GLN A 346 7.89 31.71 -3.95
C GLN A 346 8.79 31.53 -2.72
N ARG A 347 9.80 30.68 -2.83
CA ARG A 347 11.04 30.81 -2.04
C ARG A 347 12.21 30.51 -2.95
N HIS A 348 13.12 31.47 -3.04
CA HIS A 348 14.46 31.29 -3.58
C HIS A 348 15.11 30.04 -3.00
N PHE A 349 15.85 29.31 -3.83
CA PHE A 349 16.99 28.53 -3.36
C PHE A 349 18.20 28.85 -4.24
N GLN A 350 19.30 29.20 -3.59
CA GLN A 350 20.57 29.53 -4.24
C GLN A 350 21.15 28.30 -4.96
N LYS A 351 21.80 28.55 -6.10
CA LYS A 351 22.80 27.64 -6.66
C LYS A 351 24.00 27.64 -5.72
N GLU A 352 24.28 26.53 -5.05
CA GLU A 352 25.64 26.20 -4.63
C GLU A 352 26.10 24.95 -5.38
N ARG A 353 27.14 25.13 -6.19
CA ARG A 353 27.80 24.06 -6.96
C ARG A 353 28.81 23.39 -6.04
N ILE A 354 28.72 22.07 -5.85
CA ILE A 354 29.89 21.28 -5.46
C ILE A 354 30.47 20.68 -6.73
N SER A 355 31.47 21.37 -7.27
CA SER A 355 32.33 20.88 -8.35
C SER A 355 33.58 20.24 -7.77
N ILE A 356 33.94 19.04 -8.20
CA ILE A 356 35.31 18.49 -8.08
C ILE A 356 35.55 17.50 -9.24
N TYR A 357 36.36 17.97 -10.20
CA TYR A 357 37.40 17.28 -11.01
C TYR A 357 37.15 15.84 -11.56
N LYS A 358 37.54 15.45 -12.78
CA LYS A 358 38.55 15.91 -13.78
C LYS A 358 38.24 15.18 -15.13
N LYS A 359 38.83 15.40 -16.31
CA LYS A 359 39.95 16.24 -16.84
C LYS A 359 39.72 16.44 -18.37
N GLN A 360 40.25 17.53 -18.95
CA GLN A 360 40.57 17.75 -20.39
C GLN A 360 39.88 16.90 -21.48
N PHE A 361 39.03 17.55 -22.28
CA PHE A 361 39.19 17.59 -23.75
C PHE A 361 38.94 19.03 -24.22
N ASP A 362 39.65 19.44 -25.25
CA ASP A 362 39.71 20.78 -25.82
C ASP A 362 38.93 20.73 -27.14
N ASP A 363 37.72 21.28 -27.18
CA ASP A 363 36.82 21.18 -28.34
C ASP A 363 35.91 22.43 -28.38
N ASP A 364 36.04 23.23 -29.44
CA ASP A 364 35.50 24.60 -29.59
C ASP A 364 33.98 24.63 -29.89
N LEU A 365 33.21 23.72 -29.28
CA LEU A 365 31.76 23.59 -29.48
C LEU A 365 31.01 23.81 -28.16
N ILE A 366 30.85 25.09 -27.81
CA ILE A 366 29.89 25.51 -26.77
C ILE A 366 28.48 25.23 -27.30
N PRO A 367 27.64 24.42 -26.60
CA PRO A 367 26.24 24.25 -26.99
C PRO A 367 25.52 25.60 -26.97
N TYR A 368 24.72 25.89 -28.00
CA TYR A 368 23.97 27.14 -28.11
C TYR A 368 23.07 27.36 -26.89
N ASP A 369 22.98 28.62 -26.46
CA ASP A 369 22.18 29.02 -25.31
C ASP A 369 20.68 29.05 -25.65
N MET A 370 20.01 27.92 -25.42
CA MET A 370 18.55 27.77 -25.59
C MET A 370 17.73 28.42 -24.45
N SER A 371 18.31 29.31 -23.61
CA SER A 371 17.56 29.94 -22.51
C SER A 371 16.51 30.96 -22.95
N GLU A 372 16.55 31.42 -24.21
CA GLU A 372 15.48 32.23 -24.82
C GLU A 372 14.43 31.42 -25.60
N ASP A 373 14.63 30.10 -25.78
CA ASP A 373 13.66 29.25 -26.47
C ASP A 373 12.37 29.10 -25.64
N LYS A 374 11.33 29.80 -26.09
CA LYS A 374 9.98 29.65 -25.55
C LYS A 374 9.31 28.46 -26.19
N GLU A 375 9.01 27.43 -25.40
CA GLU A 375 8.06 26.37 -25.77
C GLU A 375 6.80 27.00 -26.38
N LEU A 376 6.55 26.72 -27.66
CA LEU A 376 5.38 27.19 -28.38
C LEU A 376 4.14 26.50 -27.79
N LYS A 377 3.45 27.20 -26.88
CA LYS A 377 2.19 26.70 -26.31
C LYS A 377 1.17 26.46 -27.43
N THR A 378 0.99 25.19 -27.76
CA THR A 378 0.04 24.69 -28.77
C THR A 378 -1.35 25.20 -28.41
N LYS A 379 -1.99 25.90 -29.35
CA LYS A 379 -3.32 26.48 -29.11
C LYS A 379 -4.33 25.34 -29.04
N ALA A 380 -5.03 25.23 -27.90
CA ALA A 380 -6.12 24.28 -27.76
C ALA A 380 -7.26 24.61 -28.75
N PRO A 381 -7.94 23.58 -29.31
CA PRO A 381 -9.03 23.77 -30.27
C PRO A 381 -10.21 24.51 -29.65
N VAL A 382 -10.93 25.27 -30.50
CA VAL A 382 -12.06 26.13 -30.09
C VAL A 382 -13.41 25.49 -30.44
N TYR A 383 -13.44 24.50 -31.34
CA TYR A 383 -14.65 23.85 -31.83
C TYR A 383 -14.66 22.35 -31.51
N ILE A 384 -15.83 21.83 -31.13
CA ILE A 384 -15.99 20.41 -30.76
C ILE A 384 -15.72 19.48 -31.96
N ARG A 385 -16.07 19.90 -33.18
CA ARG A 385 -15.76 19.17 -34.41
C ARG A 385 -14.24 19.08 -34.67
N GLU A 386 -13.49 20.15 -34.41
CA GLU A 386 -12.02 20.14 -34.45
C GLU A 386 -11.44 19.17 -33.39
N CYS A 387 -12.05 19.09 -32.19
CA CYS A 387 -11.64 18.09 -31.20
C CYS A 387 -11.85 16.65 -31.70
N ILE A 388 -12.97 16.37 -32.38
CA ILE A 388 -13.26 15.04 -32.96
C ILE A 388 -12.20 14.68 -34.00
N GLU A 389 -11.92 15.58 -34.94
CA GLU A 389 -10.87 15.41 -35.97
C GLU A 389 -9.50 15.14 -35.34
N VAL A 390 -9.10 15.92 -34.33
CA VAL A 390 -7.81 15.76 -33.66
C VAL A 390 -7.70 14.45 -32.89
N LEU A 391 -8.74 14.07 -32.14
CA LEU A 391 -8.74 12.84 -31.34
C LEU A 391 -8.69 11.59 -32.23
N THR A 392 -9.39 11.61 -33.37
CA THR A 392 -9.49 10.47 -34.29
C THR A 392 -8.29 10.36 -35.25
N GLY A 393 -7.78 11.47 -35.79
CA GLY A 393 -6.87 11.45 -36.95
C GLY A 393 -5.56 12.22 -36.82
N SER A 394 -5.27 12.91 -35.71
CA SER A 394 -4.02 13.69 -35.61
C SER A 394 -2.80 12.84 -35.19
N GLU A 395 -1.69 13.09 -35.89
CA GLU A 395 -0.32 12.68 -35.53
C GLU A 395 0.39 13.73 -34.66
N ASP A 396 -0.16 14.94 -34.54
CA ASP A 396 0.36 16.02 -33.69
C ASP A 396 0.05 15.73 -32.22
N VAL A 397 1.06 15.21 -31.52
CA VAL A 397 1.04 14.86 -30.10
C VAL A 397 0.63 16.05 -29.22
N ASP A 398 1.21 17.22 -29.47
CA ASP A 398 1.03 18.38 -28.61
C ASP A 398 -0.39 18.97 -28.79
N LYS A 399 -0.91 18.96 -30.02
CA LYS A 399 -2.31 19.33 -30.29
C LYS A 399 -3.28 18.32 -29.70
N TRP A 400 -2.97 17.02 -29.74
CA TRP A 400 -3.79 15.97 -29.12
C TRP A 400 -3.86 16.13 -27.59
N GLU A 401 -2.72 16.33 -26.93
CA GLU A 401 -2.65 16.57 -25.47
C GLU A 401 -3.40 17.85 -25.05
N ALA A 402 -3.22 18.95 -25.79
CA ALA A 402 -3.96 20.19 -25.56
C ALA A 402 -5.49 19.99 -25.73
N THR A 403 -5.91 19.13 -26.66
CA THR A 403 -7.32 18.79 -26.91
C THR A 403 -7.92 18.01 -25.75
N VAL A 404 -7.27 16.94 -25.28
CA VAL A 404 -7.77 16.12 -24.16
C VAL A 404 -7.94 16.96 -22.89
N LYS A 405 -6.99 17.86 -22.59
CA LYS A 405 -7.05 18.76 -21.42
C LYS A 405 -8.15 19.83 -21.53
N ALA A 406 -8.48 20.29 -22.74
CA ALA A 406 -9.49 21.33 -22.96
C ALA A 406 -10.93 20.79 -23.08
N LEU A 407 -11.09 19.53 -23.51
CA LEU A 407 -12.36 18.96 -23.97
C LEU A 407 -13.51 19.08 -22.95
N GLU A 408 -13.28 18.71 -21.69
CA GLU A 408 -14.28 18.82 -20.61
C GLU A 408 -14.82 20.26 -20.47
N THR A 409 -13.93 21.25 -20.55
CA THR A 409 -14.30 22.67 -20.43
C THR A 409 -15.02 23.15 -21.67
N LEU A 410 -14.66 22.66 -22.85
CA LEU A 410 -15.28 23.05 -24.11
C LEU A 410 -16.71 22.50 -24.23
N VAL A 411 -16.90 21.22 -23.89
CA VAL A 411 -18.20 20.54 -23.85
C VAL A 411 -19.19 21.27 -22.95
N ARG A 412 -18.80 21.64 -21.73
CA ARG A 412 -19.67 22.38 -20.79
C ARG A 412 -19.92 23.85 -21.20
N LYS A 413 -19.05 24.46 -22.01
CA LYS A 413 -19.24 25.84 -22.52
C LYS A 413 -20.20 25.92 -23.70
N ASN A 414 -20.20 24.90 -24.57
CA ASN A 414 -20.90 24.93 -25.85
C ASN A 414 -21.99 23.82 -25.96
N PRO A 415 -22.99 23.77 -25.04
CA PRO A 415 -23.90 22.63 -24.93
C PRO A 415 -24.76 22.38 -26.17
N ALA A 416 -25.08 23.42 -26.95
CA ALA A 416 -25.80 23.26 -28.22
C ALA A 416 -24.97 22.49 -29.26
N ALA A 417 -23.71 22.88 -29.46
CA ALA A 417 -22.80 22.21 -30.38
C ALA A 417 -22.44 20.78 -29.89
N THR A 418 -22.36 20.56 -28.58
CA THR A 418 -22.16 19.21 -28.01
C THR A 418 -23.29 18.27 -28.41
N ARG A 419 -24.55 18.70 -28.37
CA ARG A 419 -25.72 17.86 -28.69
C ARG A 419 -25.76 17.38 -30.14
N GLU A 420 -25.18 18.12 -31.08
CA GLU A 420 -25.09 17.69 -32.48
C GLU A 420 -24.18 16.47 -32.69
N VAL A 421 -23.21 16.25 -31.80
CA VAL A 421 -22.14 15.24 -31.93
C VAL A 421 -21.95 14.41 -30.65
N SER A 422 -22.95 14.40 -29.76
CA SER A 422 -22.85 13.84 -28.39
C SER A 422 -22.53 12.35 -28.38
N VAL A 423 -23.25 11.57 -29.21
CA VAL A 423 -23.06 10.12 -29.36
C VAL A 423 -21.73 9.78 -30.03
N GLU A 424 -21.32 10.55 -31.04
CA GLU A 424 -20.03 10.39 -31.72
C GLU A 424 -18.86 10.64 -30.77
N LEU A 425 -18.91 11.74 -30.02
CA LEU A 425 -17.90 12.09 -29.04
C LEU A 425 -17.85 11.09 -27.87
N ALA A 426 -19.00 10.58 -27.41
CA ALA A 426 -19.07 9.51 -26.42
C ALA A 426 -18.46 8.20 -26.93
N LYS A 427 -18.69 7.84 -28.20
CA LYS A 427 -18.05 6.69 -28.87
C LYS A 427 -16.53 6.88 -28.94
N ILE A 428 -16.05 8.05 -29.35
CA ILE A 428 -14.61 8.34 -29.42
C ILE A 428 -13.97 8.21 -28.03
N LEU A 429 -14.56 8.84 -27.00
CA LEU A 429 -14.04 8.80 -25.63
C LEU A 429 -14.00 7.38 -25.03
N LEU A 430 -14.98 6.53 -25.33
CA LEU A 430 -15.03 5.13 -24.87
C LEU A 430 -13.93 4.24 -25.49
N HIS A 431 -13.41 4.61 -26.67
CA HIS A 431 -12.33 3.93 -27.37
C HIS A 431 -11.01 4.72 -27.32
N LEU A 432 -10.96 5.84 -26.60
CA LEU A 432 -9.77 6.69 -26.57
C LEU A 432 -8.70 6.03 -25.70
N GLU A 433 -7.65 5.58 -26.37
CA GLU A 433 -6.43 5.06 -25.75
C GLU A 433 -5.39 6.17 -25.56
N GLU A 434 -4.47 5.94 -24.64
CA GLU A 434 -3.43 6.91 -24.26
C GLU A 434 -2.29 6.89 -25.31
N LYS A 435 -2.29 7.84 -26.24
CA LYS A 435 -1.21 8.00 -27.24
C LYS A 435 0.11 8.45 -26.62
N THR A 436 0.05 9.28 -25.58
CA THR A 436 1.20 9.85 -24.86
C THR A 436 0.93 9.89 -23.36
N CYS A 437 2.01 9.83 -22.56
CA CYS A 437 1.95 9.72 -21.09
C CYS A 437 1.46 11.02 -20.43
N ILE A 438 0.15 11.26 -20.47
CA ILE A 438 -0.50 12.47 -19.93
C ILE A 438 -0.88 12.21 -18.47
N GLU A 439 -0.37 13.06 -17.56
CA GLU A 439 -0.75 13.01 -16.15
C GLU A 439 -2.27 13.14 -15.99
N GLY A 440 -2.91 12.10 -15.44
CA GLY A 440 -4.36 12.07 -15.22
C GLY A 440 -5.21 11.75 -16.45
N PHE A 441 -4.67 11.18 -17.54
CA PHE A 441 -5.41 10.87 -18.77
C PHE A 441 -6.77 10.19 -18.52
N VAL A 442 -6.81 9.14 -17.69
CA VAL A 442 -8.05 8.39 -17.39
C VAL A 442 -9.11 9.28 -16.74
N GLU A 443 -8.71 10.16 -15.80
CA GLU A 443 -9.62 11.11 -15.15
C GLU A 443 -10.11 12.18 -16.12
N LEU A 444 -9.23 12.72 -16.98
CA LEU A 444 -9.60 13.70 -18.01
C LEU A 444 -10.61 13.11 -19.01
N ARG A 445 -10.34 11.88 -19.49
CA ARG A 445 -11.22 11.13 -20.38
C ARG A 445 -12.58 10.86 -19.72
N GLN A 446 -12.59 10.36 -18.48
CA GLN A 446 -13.82 10.09 -17.73
C GLN A 446 -14.62 11.38 -17.48
N ARG A 447 -13.98 12.47 -17.06
CA ARG A 447 -14.63 13.78 -16.82
C ARG A 447 -15.18 14.39 -18.11
N ALA A 448 -14.49 14.25 -19.24
CA ALA A 448 -15.03 14.65 -20.54
C ALA A 448 -16.25 13.79 -20.92
N GLN A 449 -16.21 12.48 -20.69
CA GLN A 449 -17.32 11.57 -21.00
C GLN A 449 -18.56 11.84 -20.11
N VAL A 450 -18.35 12.15 -18.82
CA VAL A 450 -19.39 12.63 -17.90
C VAL A 450 -19.93 14.00 -18.35
N ALA A 451 -19.08 14.93 -18.80
CA ALA A 451 -19.51 16.23 -19.31
C ALA A 451 -20.38 16.09 -20.59
N VAL A 452 -20.09 15.12 -21.45
CA VAL A 452 -20.92 14.81 -22.64
C VAL A 452 -22.25 14.21 -22.23
N LEU A 453 -22.23 13.19 -21.36
CA LEU A 453 -23.44 12.53 -20.85
C LEU A 453 -24.36 13.47 -20.05
N THR A 454 -23.80 14.41 -19.28
CA THR A 454 -24.61 15.41 -18.54
C THR A 454 -25.19 16.51 -19.45
N THR A 455 -24.61 16.73 -20.64
CA THR A 455 -25.09 17.72 -21.61
C THR A 455 -26.23 17.19 -22.49
N ASP A 456 -26.22 15.88 -22.76
CA ASP A 456 -27.21 15.19 -23.59
C ASP A 456 -27.55 13.78 -23.05
N PRO A 457 -28.29 13.68 -21.92
CA PRO A 457 -28.36 12.43 -21.15
C PRO A 457 -29.05 11.27 -21.87
N ILE A 458 -30.12 11.53 -22.61
CA ILE A 458 -30.97 10.46 -23.18
C ILE A 458 -30.27 9.66 -24.28
N PRO A 459 -29.73 10.26 -25.36
CA PRO A 459 -29.08 9.50 -26.42
C PRO A 459 -27.73 8.92 -25.98
N VAL A 460 -26.97 9.63 -25.14
CA VAL A 460 -25.67 9.14 -24.66
C VAL A 460 -25.84 8.00 -23.66
N ALA A 461 -26.81 8.05 -22.73
CA ALA A 461 -27.10 6.92 -21.84
C ALA A 461 -27.53 5.69 -22.65
N LYS A 462 -28.50 5.83 -23.58
CA LYS A 462 -28.95 4.74 -24.47
C LYS A 462 -27.80 4.12 -25.26
N TYR A 463 -26.88 4.94 -25.76
CA TYR A 463 -25.66 4.45 -26.41
C TYR A 463 -24.81 3.64 -25.43
N LEU A 464 -24.39 4.21 -24.30
CA LEU A 464 -23.50 3.55 -23.34
C LEU A 464 -24.10 2.24 -22.78
N THR A 465 -25.39 2.21 -22.43
CA THR A 465 -26.05 0.98 -21.95
C THR A 465 -26.14 -0.09 -23.04
N SER A 466 -26.33 0.29 -24.31
CA SER A 466 -26.27 -0.67 -25.42
C SER A 466 -24.87 -1.24 -25.64
N GLN A 467 -23.82 -0.45 -25.39
CA GLN A 467 -22.43 -0.89 -25.57
C GLN A 467 -21.97 -1.81 -24.43
N PHE A 468 -22.52 -1.66 -23.22
CA PHE A 468 -22.25 -2.57 -22.10
C PHE A 468 -22.52 -4.04 -22.47
N TYR A 469 -23.63 -4.31 -23.16
CA TYR A 469 -24.02 -5.64 -23.66
C TYR A 469 -23.51 -5.96 -25.08
N SER A 470 -22.64 -5.14 -25.67
CA SER A 470 -22.08 -5.43 -26.99
C SER A 470 -20.86 -6.37 -26.89
N LEU A 471 -20.66 -7.23 -27.89
CA LEU A 471 -19.59 -8.23 -27.92
C LEU A 471 -18.18 -7.62 -27.89
N ASN A 472 -17.98 -6.53 -28.63
CA ASN A 472 -16.64 -6.01 -28.99
C ASN A 472 -16.04 -5.04 -27.97
N TYR A 473 -16.23 -5.29 -26.68
CA TYR A 473 -15.69 -4.46 -25.59
C TYR A 473 -14.92 -5.26 -24.54
N SER A 474 -13.91 -4.63 -23.95
CA SER A 474 -13.17 -5.16 -22.81
C SER A 474 -13.96 -5.02 -21.50
N LEU A 475 -13.67 -5.87 -20.51
CA LEU A 475 -14.26 -5.74 -19.17
C LEU A 475 -13.94 -4.38 -18.53
N ARG A 476 -12.76 -3.78 -18.81
CA ARG A 476 -12.42 -2.42 -18.36
C ARG A 476 -13.39 -1.38 -18.95
N GLN A 477 -13.66 -1.42 -20.25
CA GLN A 477 -14.60 -0.48 -20.87
C GLN A 477 -16.03 -0.65 -20.32
N ARG A 478 -16.44 -1.88 -19.98
CA ARG A 478 -17.73 -2.11 -19.30
C ARG A 478 -17.76 -1.50 -17.90
N MET A 479 -16.66 -1.53 -17.14
CA MET A 479 -16.53 -0.80 -15.87
C MET A 479 -16.55 0.71 -16.08
N ASP A 480 -15.78 1.21 -17.05
CA ASP A 480 -15.72 2.65 -17.39
C ASP A 480 -17.13 3.18 -17.75
N ILE A 481 -17.94 2.40 -18.48
CA ILE A 481 -19.36 2.70 -18.77
C ILE A 481 -20.18 2.85 -17.49
N LEU A 482 -20.12 1.88 -16.57
CA LEU A 482 -20.89 1.91 -15.32
C LEU A 482 -20.48 3.09 -14.43
N ASP A 483 -19.17 3.32 -14.26
CA ASP A 483 -18.65 4.42 -13.46
C ASP A 483 -19.05 5.79 -14.06
N VAL A 484 -19.03 5.96 -15.40
CA VAL A 484 -19.49 7.18 -16.08
C VAL A 484 -21.00 7.40 -15.91
N LEU A 485 -21.81 6.36 -16.01
CA LEU A 485 -23.27 6.44 -15.79
C LEU A 485 -23.60 6.88 -14.36
N VAL A 486 -22.91 6.33 -13.35
CA VAL A 486 -23.07 6.72 -11.95
C VAL A 486 -22.62 8.16 -11.72
N LEU A 487 -21.44 8.55 -12.20
CA LEU A 487 -20.91 9.90 -11.99
C LEU A 487 -21.79 10.99 -12.64
N ALA A 488 -22.33 10.72 -13.83
CA ALA A 488 -23.27 11.63 -14.48
C ALA A 488 -24.62 11.69 -13.74
N ALA A 489 -25.17 10.55 -13.30
CA ALA A 489 -26.38 10.52 -12.48
C ALA A 489 -26.19 11.32 -11.18
N GLN A 490 -25.00 11.27 -10.57
CA GLN A 490 -24.66 12.13 -9.41
C GLN A 490 -24.61 13.62 -9.79
N GLU A 491 -23.95 14.02 -10.88
CA GLU A 491 -23.90 15.44 -11.32
C GLU A 491 -25.29 16.00 -11.70
N LEU A 492 -26.24 15.14 -12.08
CA LEU A 492 -27.64 15.48 -12.41
C LEU A 492 -28.58 15.45 -11.18
N SER A 493 -28.26 14.63 -10.16
CA SER A 493 -29.08 14.48 -8.94
C SER A 493 -28.81 15.57 -7.90
N TYR A 494 -27.56 16.04 -7.77
CA TYR A 494 -27.20 17.05 -6.78
C TYR A 494 -27.40 18.50 -7.28
N PRO A 495 -27.90 19.43 -6.44
CA PRO A 495 -28.06 20.83 -6.81
C PRO A 495 -26.72 21.52 -7.07
N LYS A 496 -26.57 22.09 -8.27
CA LYS A 496 -25.35 22.77 -8.75
C LYS A 496 -25.10 24.08 -8.01
N SER A 497 -24.45 24.01 -6.84
CA SER A 497 -23.98 25.20 -6.13
C SER A 497 -22.97 25.99 -6.96
N ARG A 498 -23.41 27.10 -7.57
CA ARG A 498 -22.55 28.07 -8.26
C ARG A 498 -21.79 28.94 -7.25
N GLY A 499 -20.90 28.32 -6.48
CA GLY A 499 -20.05 28.99 -5.50
C GLY A 499 -18.75 28.25 -5.26
N LYS A 500 -17.62 28.99 -5.22
CA LYS A 500 -16.33 28.45 -4.76
C LYS A 500 -16.34 28.30 -3.23
N THR A 501 -17.07 27.30 -2.72
CA THR A 501 -17.13 26.97 -1.30
C THR A 501 -16.45 25.64 -1.00
N LYS A 502 -15.65 25.63 0.07
CA LYS A 502 -14.79 24.52 0.50
C LYS A 502 -15.63 23.27 0.79
N HIS A 503 -15.10 22.09 0.45
CA HIS A 503 -15.75 20.80 0.68
C HIS A 503 -16.29 20.66 2.11
N SER A 504 -17.62 20.52 2.27
CA SER A 504 -18.23 20.06 3.51
C SER A 504 -18.25 18.54 3.54
N GLY A 505 -18.08 17.96 4.73
CA GLY A 505 -17.90 16.52 4.93
C GLY A 505 -19.20 15.72 4.99
N ALA A 506 -20.11 15.88 4.02
CA ALA A 506 -21.20 14.93 3.83
C ALA A 506 -20.67 13.67 3.12
N GLN A 507 -21.00 12.48 3.62
CA GLN A 507 -20.66 11.23 2.95
C GLN A 507 -21.42 11.14 1.63
N LYS A 508 -20.68 11.18 0.51
CA LYS A 508 -21.25 10.89 -0.80
C LYS A 508 -21.57 9.39 -0.91
N PRO A 509 -22.68 8.99 -1.56
CA PRO A 509 -22.87 7.60 -1.97
C PRO A 509 -21.75 7.23 -2.93
N CYS A 510 -20.83 6.39 -2.46
CA CYS A 510 -19.66 5.95 -3.20
C CYS A 510 -19.83 4.45 -3.47
N ILE A 511 -19.59 4.02 -4.71
CA ILE A 511 -19.29 2.61 -4.99
C ILE A 511 -18.19 2.22 -4.01
N GLN A 512 -18.33 1.08 -3.31
CA GLN A 512 -17.22 0.52 -2.55
C GLN A 512 -16.16 0.01 -3.53
N LEU A 513 -15.31 0.94 -3.96
CA LEU A 513 -13.93 0.62 -4.31
C LEU A 513 -13.30 -0.08 -3.09
N LEU A 514 -12.39 -1.01 -3.37
CA LEU A 514 -11.52 -1.66 -2.38
C LEU A 514 -11.10 -0.67 -1.29
N PRO A 515 -11.07 -1.05 0.00
CA PRO A 515 -10.67 -0.16 1.07
C PRO A 515 -9.23 0.31 0.85
N GLY A 516 -9.10 1.49 0.24
CA GLY A 516 -7.81 2.16 0.07
C GLY A 516 -7.19 2.33 1.45
N SER A 517 -5.89 2.05 1.55
CA SER A 517 -5.13 2.04 2.80
C SER A 517 -4.98 3.46 3.38
N ASP A 518 -6.07 3.96 3.96
CA ASP A 518 -6.29 5.34 4.41
C ASP A 518 -5.56 5.67 5.74
N SER A 519 -4.39 5.04 5.94
CA SER A 519 -3.50 5.20 7.10
C SER A 519 -2.85 6.59 7.19
N SER A 520 -2.94 7.39 6.12
CA SER A 520 -2.40 8.76 6.07
C SER A 520 -3.27 9.81 6.80
N LYS A 521 -4.51 9.47 7.21
CA LYS A 521 -5.45 10.40 7.87
C LYS A 521 -5.44 10.35 9.39
N ASP A 522 -4.69 9.44 10.02
CA ASP A 522 -4.65 9.30 11.48
C ASP A 522 -4.20 10.58 12.19
N TRP A 523 -3.21 11.30 11.66
CA TRP A 523 -2.80 12.56 12.29
C TRP A 523 -3.91 13.62 12.28
N ARG A 524 -4.77 13.65 11.25
CA ARG A 524 -5.92 14.57 11.21
C ARG A 524 -6.95 14.17 12.25
N ARG A 525 -7.27 12.87 12.38
CA ARG A 525 -8.17 12.36 13.44
C ARG A 525 -7.65 12.69 14.83
N ILE A 526 -6.37 12.42 15.11
CA ILE A 526 -5.72 12.71 16.40
C ILE A 526 -5.67 14.22 16.70
N VAL A 527 -5.47 15.06 15.67
CA VAL A 527 -5.52 16.53 15.82
C VAL A 527 -6.95 17.00 16.05
N ASP A 528 -7.94 16.50 15.31
CA ASP A 528 -9.36 16.84 15.49
C ASP A 528 -9.89 16.38 16.85
N GLU A 529 -9.44 15.24 17.37
CA GLU A 529 -9.74 14.78 18.73
C GLU A 529 -9.05 15.63 19.81
N ARG A 530 -7.80 16.06 19.60
CA ARG A 530 -7.14 17.05 20.47
C ARG A 530 -7.82 18.42 20.45
N ILE A 531 -8.34 18.85 19.31
CA ILE A 531 -9.10 20.09 19.19
C ILE A 531 -10.46 19.92 19.90
N LYS A 532 -11.19 18.83 19.64
CA LYS A 532 -12.47 18.53 20.32
C LYS A 532 -12.32 18.45 21.85
N SER A 533 -11.30 17.76 22.35
CA SER A 533 -11.07 17.59 23.80
C SER A 533 -10.58 18.87 24.51
N LYS A 534 -10.02 19.84 23.78
CA LYS A 534 -9.59 21.14 24.33
C LYS A 534 -10.56 22.30 24.06
N THR A 535 -11.52 22.17 23.15
CA THR A 535 -12.50 23.22 22.85
C THR A 535 -13.78 23.05 23.66
N ARG A 536 -13.91 23.81 24.75
CA ARG A 536 -15.17 23.91 25.51
C ARG A 536 -16.21 24.64 24.65
N ARG A 537 -17.23 23.93 24.17
CA ARG A 537 -18.27 24.49 23.30
C ARG A 537 -19.41 25.07 24.13
N PHE A 538 -19.71 26.35 23.94
CA PHE A 538 -21.00 26.92 24.31
C PHE A 538 -22.01 26.54 23.22
N ALA A 539 -23.14 25.95 23.62
CA ALA A 539 -24.15 25.49 22.68
C ALA A 539 -25.02 26.66 22.21
N THR A 540 -24.57 27.35 21.16
CA THR A 540 -25.50 28.08 20.28
C THR A 540 -26.16 27.04 19.38
N GLY A 541 -27.49 27.07 19.27
CA GLY A 541 -28.26 26.10 18.50
C GLY A 541 -27.77 25.97 17.06
N GLN A 542 -27.92 24.78 16.46
CA GLN A 542 -27.56 24.57 15.06
C GLN A 542 -28.36 25.52 14.18
N SER A 543 -27.67 26.50 13.60
CA SER A 543 -28.10 27.11 12.34
C SER A 543 -28.17 25.98 11.32
N GLN A 544 -29.39 25.50 11.03
CA GLN A 544 -29.61 24.73 9.82
C GLN A 544 -29.24 25.63 8.65
N VAL A 545 -28.09 25.35 8.03
CA VAL A 545 -27.83 25.83 6.68
C VAL A 545 -28.78 25.03 5.81
N GLU A 546 -29.89 25.65 5.41
CA GLU A 546 -30.79 25.08 4.42
C GLU A 546 -29.96 24.65 3.21
N LEU A 547 -30.00 23.36 2.90
CA LEU A 547 -29.41 22.84 1.67
C LEU A 547 -30.11 23.53 0.52
N ALA A 548 -29.34 24.13 -0.39
CA ALA A 548 -29.88 24.86 -1.53
C ALA A 548 -30.81 23.94 -2.33
N SER A 549 -32.12 24.16 -2.19
CA SER A 549 -33.14 23.38 -2.87
C SER A 549 -33.05 23.66 -4.37
N GLY A 550 -32.60 22.66 -5.12
CA GLY A 550 -32.54 22.70 -6.58
C GLY A 550 -33.29 21.49 -7.15
N PRO A 551 -33.89 21.62 -8.34
CA PRO A 551 -34.57 20.50 -8.98
C PRO A 551 -33.58 19.37 -9.29
N ASN A 552 -33.99 18.14 -9.00
CA ASN A 552 -33.26 16.94 -9.40
C ASN A 552 -33.40 16.76 -10.93
N GLU A 553 -32.37 17.15 -11.71
CA GLU A 553 -32.35 17.03 -13.17
C GLU A 553 -32.35 15.56 -13.64
N PHE A 554 -31.98 14.62 -12.76
CA PHE A 554 -32.05 13.17 -13.03
C PHE A 554 -33.49 12.62 -13.05
N ASN A 555 -34.47 13.36 -12.52
CA ASN A 555 -35.83 12.84 -12.26
C ASN A 555 -36.53 12.29 -13.52
N SER A 556 -36.58 13.07 -14.60
CA SER A 556 -37.24 12.68 -15.84
C SER A 556 -36.45 11.69 -16.71
N ILE A 557 -35.22 11.34 -16.31
CA ILE A 557 -34.29 10.53 -17.13
C ILE A 557 -33.78 9.26 -16.43
N ALA A 558 -34.04 9.08 -15.13
CA ALA A 558 -33.55 7.93 -14.36
C ALA A 558 -33.85 6.57 -15.02
N GLY A 559 -35.05 6.39 -15.57
CA GLY A 559 -35.45 5.18 -16.29
C GLY A 559 -34.60 4.87 -17.54
N HIS A 560 -34.02 5.89 -18.20
CA HIS A 560 -33.13 5.67 -19.35
C HIS A 560 -31.73 5.19 -18.97
N PHE A 561 -31.33 5.34 -17.69
CA PHE A 561 -30.09 4.79 -17.15
C PHE A 561 -30.34 3.40 -16.56
N PHE A 562 -31.45 3.22 -15.85
CA PHE A 562 -31.74 2.02 -15.06
C PHE A 562 -32.27 0.85 -15.89
N PHE A 563 -33.39 1.01 -16.61
CA PHE A 563 -34.06 -0.13 -17.25
C PHE A 563 -33.21 -0.84 -18.33
N PRO A 564 -32.43 -0.14 -19.18
CA PRO A 564 -31.55 -0.82 -20.13
C PRO A 564 -30.44 -1.65 -19.48
N LEU A 565 -30.04 -1.35 -18.23
CA LEU A 565 -29.03 -2.08 -17.47
C LEU A 565 -29.57 -3.31 -16.71
N ILE A 566 -30.89 -3.43 -16.56
CA ILE A 566 -31.53 -4.56 -15.82
C ILE A 566 -32.20 -5.58 -16.75
N GLN A 567 -32.27 -5.30 -18.05
CA GLN A 567 -33.08 -6.09 -18.99
C GLN A 567 -32.37 -7.32 -19.62
N HIS A 568 -31.03 -7.35 -19.61
CA HIS A 568 -30.26 -8.35 -20.39
C HIS A 568 -29.15 -9.05 -19.59
N PHE A 569 -29.23 -9.03 -18.26
CA PHE A 569 -28.23 -9.67 -17.38
C PHE A 569 -28.23 -11.21 -17.47
N ASP A 570 -29.33 -11.80 -17.94
CA ASP A 570 -29.62 -13.23 -18.03
C ASP A 570 -29.20 -13.86 -19.36
N ARG A 571 -28.72 -13.06 -20.32
CA ARG A 571 -28.39 -13.49 -21.68
C ARG A 571 -26.88 -13.74 -21.81
N PRO A 572 -26.40 -14.99 -21.75
CA PRO A 572 -24.99 -15.27 -21.97
C PRO A 572 -24.61 -14.95 -23.43
N LEU A 573 -23.56 -14.16 -23.60
CA LEU A 573 -22.88 -13.98 -24.87
C LEU A 573 -21.64 -14.85 -24.89
N THR A 574 -21.21 -15.29 -26.08
CA THR A 574 -20.10 -16.25 -26.28
C THR A 574 -18.79 -15.88 -25.57
N THR A 575 -18.60 -14.60 -25.25
CA THR A 575 -17.40 -14.05 -24.58
C THR A 575 -17.74 -13.10 -23.42
N PHE A 576 -18.99 -13.09 -22.94
CA PHE A 576 -19.43 -12.25 -21.83
C PHE A 576 -20.62 -12.91 -21.10
N ASP A 577 -20.36 -13.47 -19.93
CA ASP A 577 -21.35 -14.22 -19.13
C ASP A 577 -21.37 -13.70 -17.69
N LEU A 578 -22.33 -12.81 -17.43
CA LEU A 578 -22.53 -12.17 -16.12
C LEU A 578 -22.92 -13.15 -15.01
N LEU A 579 -23.57 -14.27 -15.34
CA LEU A 579 -24.01 -15.27 -14.36
C LEU A 579 -22.97 -16.38 -14.11
N GLY A 580 -22.06 -16.57 -15.07
CA GLY A 580 -20.88 -17.43 -14.98
C GLY A 580 -19.62 -16.66 -14.56
N GLU A 581 -18.61 -16.66 -15.44
CA GLU A 581 -17.26 -16.20 -15.13
C GLU A 581 -17.12 -14.68 -14.88
N ASP A 582 -17.99 -13.85 -15.46
CA ASP A 582 -17.92 -12.37 -15.33
C ASP A 582 -18.68 -11.83 -14.10
N TYR A 583 -18.88 -12.64 -13.06
CA TYR A 583 -19.61 -12.26 -11.83
C TYR A 583 -19.06 -11.00 -11.13
N PHE A 584 -17.78 -10.64 -11.33
CA PHE A 584 -17.24 -9.36 -10.85
C PHE A 584 -17.86 -8.14 -11.56
N VAL A 585 -18.16 -8.27 -12.85
CA VAL A 585 -18.91 -7.27 -13.64
C VAL A 585 -20.37 -7.24 -13.21
N LEU A 586 -20.96 -8.40 -12.91
CA LEU A 586 -22.30 -8.48 -12.32
C LEU A 586 -22.36 -7.75 -10.96
N GLY A 587 -21.41 -7.99 -10.04
CA GLY A 587 -21.38 -7.28 -8.76
C GLY A 587 -21.28 -5.75 -8.91
N ARG A 588 -20.52 -5.29 -9.90
CA ARG A 588 -20.42 -3.87 -10.26
C ARG A 588 -21.70 -3.31 -10.88
N LEU A 589 -22.38 -4.08 -11.73
CA LEU A 589 -23.70 -3.75 -12.28
C LEU A 589 -24.74 -3.63 -11.15
N VAL A 590 -24.78 -4.60 -10.23
CA VAL A 590 -25.69 -4.62 -9.07
C VAL A 590 -25.47 -3.38 -8.19
N HIS A 591 -24.23 -3.07 -7.82
CA HIS A 591 -23.92 -1.84 -7.07
C HIS A 591 -24.26 -0.55 -7.83
N THR A 592 -24.12 -0.56 -9.17
CA THR A 592 -24.54 0.57 -10.02
C THR A 592 -26.04 0.77 -9.99
N LEU A 593 -26.83 -0.30 -10.13
CA LEU A 593 -28.30 -0.27 -10.04
C LEU A 593 -28.76 0.25 -8.67
N ALA A 594 -28.14 -0.19 -7.58
CA ALA A 594 -28.41 0.33 -6.22
C ALA A 594 -28.19 1.85 -6.13
N ILE A 595 -27.08 2.37 -6.66
CA ILE A 595 -26.77 3.80 -6.61
C ILE A 595 -27.70 4.60 -7.53
N LEU A 596 -28.03 4.11 -8.73
CA LEU A 596 -29.00 4.75 -9.62
C LEU A 596 -30.39 4.81 -8.97
N MET A 597 -30.79 3.78 -8.23
CA MET A 597 -32.02 3.77 -7.43
C MET A 597 -31.97 4.82 -6.31
N TYR A 598 -30.86 4.92 -5.58
CA TYR A 598 -30.66 5.94 -4.53
C TYR A 598 -30.62 7.38 -5.06
N LEU A 599 -30.14 7.61 -6.28
CA LEU A 599 -30.15 8.93 -6.93
C LEU A 599 -31.52 9.28 -7.54
N ALA A 600 -32.40 8.28 -7.68
CA ALA A 600 -33.77 8.37 -8.18
C ALA A 600 -34.83 8.53 -7.07
N VAL A 601 -34.43 8.95 -5.86
CA VAL A 601 -35.34 9.40 -4.79
C VAL A 601 -36.27 10.50 -5.34
N ASN A 602 -37.56 10.42 -5.00
CA ASN A 602 -38.63 11.34 -5.43
C ASN A 602 -38.83 11.43 -6.96
N THR A 603 -38.50 10.38 -7.72
CA THR A 603 -38.72 10.34 -9.17
C THR A 603 -40.00 9.59 -9.55
N VAL A 604 -40.59 9.94 -10.70
CA VAL A 604 -41.84 9.31 -11.18
C VAL A 604 -41.64 7.82 -11.48
N ALA A 605 -40.42 7.42 -11.86
CA ALA A 605 -40.07 6.04 -12.15
C ALA A 605 -39.71 5.20 -10.90
N VAL A 606 -39.62 5.81 -9.70
CA VAL A 606 -39.02 5.16 -8.52
C VAL A 606 -39.73 3.88 -8.10
N THR A 607 -41.07 3.80 -8.22
CA THR A 607 -41.83 2.59 -7.87
C THR A 607 -41.55 1.43 -8.83
N ALA A 608 -41.60 1.70 -10.15
CA ALA A 608 -41.29 0.71 -11.17
C ALA A 608 -39.82 0.26 -11.14
N MET A 609 -38.88 1.19 -10.85
CA MET A 609 -37.47 0.87 -10.64
C MET A 609 -37.28 0.01 -9.39
N GLY A 610 -37.96 0.33 -8.28
CA GLY A 610 -37.91 -0.43 -7.04
C GLY A 610 -38.40 -1.87 -7.21
N LYS A 611 -39.55 -2.07 -7.86
CA LYS A 611 -40.12 -3.41 -8.12
C LYS A 611 -39.18 -4.26 -8.97
N ALA A 612 -38.75 -3.73 -10.13
CA ALA A 612 -37.80 -4.42 -11.01
C ALA A 612 -36.45 -4.74 -10.30
N LEU A 613 -36.01 -3.87 -9.38
CA LEU A 613 -34.80 -4.12 -8.59
C LEU A 613 -34.98 -5.25 -7.57
N LEU A 614 -36.16 -5.38 -6.95
CA LEU A 614 -36.47 -6.46 -6.02
C LEU A 614 -36.63 -7.80 -6.75
N GLU A 615 -37.30 -7.84 -7.90
CA GLU A 615 -37.38 -9.02 -8.78
C GLU A 615 -35.97 -9.50 -9.21
N PHE A 616 -35.09 -8.57 -9.61
CA PHE A 616 -33.69 -8.84 -9.93
C PHE A 616 -32.89 -9.35 -8.73
N VAL A 617 -33.10 -8.77 -7.53
CA VAL A 617 -32.48 -9.26 -6.29
C VAL A 617 -32.94 -10.67 -5.96
N TRP A 618 -34.23 -10.97 -6.13
CA TRP A 618 -34.79 -12.29 -5.89
C TRP A 618 -34.15 -13.36 -6.77
N ALA A 619 -33.95 -13.07 -8.06
CA ALA A 619 -33.27 -13.96 -9.00
C ALA A 619 -31.83 -14.33 -8.58
N LEU A 620 -31.08 -13.38 -7.99
CA LEU A 620 -29.66 -13.54 -7.68
C LEU A 620 -29.34 -13.82 -6.19
N ARG A 621 -30.34 -13.90 -5.32
CA ARG A 621 -30.20 -13.94 -3.85
C ARG A 621 -29.22 -14.99 -3.29
N PHE A 622 -29.04 -16.12 -3.98
CA PHE A 622 -28.16 -17.22 -3.57
C PHE A 622 -26.83 -17.27 -4.35
N HIS A 623 -26.41 -16.17 -4.98
CA HIS A 623 -25.13 -16.10 -5.68
C HIS A 623 -23.95 -16.47 -4.76
N THR A 624 -23.01 -17.26 -5.26
CA THR A 624 -21.89 -17.82 -4.48
C THR A 624 -20.92 -16.73 -3.99
N ASP A 625 -20.55 -15.82 -4.89
CA ASP A 625 -19.66 -14.70 -4.59
C ASP A 625 -20.23 -13.75 -3.50
N SER A 626 -19.35 -13.21 -2.66
CA SER A 626 -19.71 -12.33 -1.55
C SER A 626 -19.91 -10.87 -1.98
N TYR A 627 -19.20 -10.42 -3.03
CA TYR A 627 -19.31 -9.05 -3.54
C TYR A 627 -20.64 -8.85 -4.28
N VAL A 628 -21.08 -9.81 -5.09
CA VAL A 628 -22.44 -9.81 -5.66
C VAL A 628 -23.49 -9.75 -4.55
N ARG A 629 -23.42 -10.62 -3.53
CA ARG A 629 -24.36 -10.61 -2.40
C ARG A 629 -24.37 -9.28 -1.63
N GLN A 630 -23.21 -8.65 -1.44
CA GLN A 630 -23.13 -7.31 -0.85
C GLN A 630 -23.83 -6.26 -1.71
N GLY A 631 -23.70 -6.35 -3.04
CA GLY A 631 -24.47 -5.56 -4.00
C GLY A 631 -25.97 -5.72 -3.82
N LEU A 632 -26.48 -6.95 -3.71
CA LEU A 632 -27.91 -7.24 -3.56
C LEU A 632 -28.50 -6.64 -2.27
N LEU A 633 -27.74 -6.70 -1.16
CA LEU A 633 -28.11 -6.02 0.09
C LEU A 633 -28.12 -4.49 -0.08
N SER A 634 -27.18 -3.93 -0.85
CA SER A 634 -27.16 -2.51 -1.21
C SER A 634 -28.37 -2.12 -2.05
N CYS A 635 -28.85 -2.99 -2.95
CA CYS A 635 -30.08 -2.79 -3.72
C CYS A 635 -31.31 -2.68 -2.80
N ILE A 636 -31.52 -3.66 -1.91
CA ILE A 636 -32.63 -3.63 -0.93
C ILE A 636 -32.58 -2.34 -0.11
N SER A 637 -31.42 -2.01 0.47
CA SER A 637 -31.27 -0.78 1.26
C SER A 637 -31.56 0.47 0.43
N SER A 638 -31.21 0.50 -0.86
CA SER A 638 -31.45 1.65 -1.73
C SER A 638 -32.93 1.78 -2.09
N THR A 639 -33.63 0.67 -2.34
CA THR A 639 -35.09 0.65 -2.56
C THR A 639 -35.83 1.17 -1.32
N LEU A 640 -35.52 0.62 -0.14
CA LEU A 640 -36.15 1.02 1.13
C LEU A 640 -35.91 2.49 1.52
N LEU A 641 -34.79 3.09 1.08
CA LEU A 641 -34.48 4.50 1.34
C LEU A 641 -35.06 5.47 0.29
N SER A 642 -35.52 4.97 -0.86
CA SER A 642 -35.84 5.83 -2.03
C SER A 642 -37.29 5.76 -2.50
N VAL A 643 -37.97 4.63 -2.29
CA VAL A 643 -39.40 4.50 -2.54
C VAL A 643 -40.18 4.97 -1.29
N PRO A 644 -41.23 5.80 -1.43
CA PRO A 644 -42.13 6.14 -0.32
C PRO A 644 -42.77 4.90 0.32
N THR A 645 -42.92 4.89 1.64
CA THR A 645 -43.44 3.74 2.41
C THR A 645 -44.83 3.31 1.97
N GLU A 646 -45.68 4.26 1.57
CA GLU A 646 -47.03 4.00 1.07
C GLU A 646 -46.97 3.12 -0.19
N ARG A 647 -46.08 3.46 -1.11
CA ARG A 647 -45.88 2.72 -2.37
C ARG A 647 -45.17 1.40 -2.20
N LEU A 648 -44.30 1.28 -1.20
CA LEU A 648 -43.71 -0.01 -0.83
C LEU A 648 -44.79 -1.00 -0.35
N LEU A 649 -45.74 -0.54 0.46
CA LEU A 649 -46.82 -1.37 1.02
C LEU A 649 -48.00 -1.61 0.05
N GLU A 650 -48.18 -0.75 -0.95
CA GLU A 650 -49.21 -0.94 -1.99
C GLU A 650 -48.70 -1.76 -3.19
N ASP A 651 -47.54 -1.40 -3.76
CA ASP A 651 -47.11 -1.88 -5.08
C ASP A 651 -46.07 -3.05 -5.02
N MET A 652 -45.48 -3.33 -3.84
CA MET A 652 -44.31 -4.23 -3.67
C MET A 652 -44.37 -5.16 -2.43
N THR A 653 -45.57 -5.43 -1.90
CA THR A 653 -45.72 -6.18 -0.63
C THR A 653 -45.28 -7.65 -0.71
N GLU A 654 -45.46 -8.32 -1.85
CA GLU A 654 -45.05 -9.73 -2.01
C GLU A 654 -43.51 -9.86 -1.98
N GLU A 655 -42.83 -9.01 -2.74
CA GLU A 655 -41.37 -8.96 -2.86
C GLU A 655 -40.69 -8.54 -1.55
N LEU A 656 -41.36 -7.69 -0.76
CA LEU A 656 -40.91 -7.30 0.58
C LEU A 656 -41.05 -8.44 1.60
N LEU A 657 -42.12 -9.24 1.53
CA LEU A 657 -42.28 -10.42 2.38
C LEU A 657 -41.28 -11.53 2.00
N GLU A 658 -41.04 -11.73 0.71
CA GLU A 658 -40.01 -12.63 0.18
C GLU A 658 -38.60 -12.23 0.65
N THR A 659 -38.22 -10.96 0.48
CA THR A 659 -36.91 -10.47 0.96
C THR A 659 -36.81 -10.48 2.49
N GLN A 660 -37.88 -10.22 3.23
CA GLN A 660 -37.90 -10.37 4.70
C GLN A 660 -37.68 -11.84 5.11
N SER A 661 -38.31 -12.80 4.42
CA SER A 661 -38.15 -14.23 4.69
C SER A 661 -36.71 -14.70 4.46
N TRP A 662 -36.11 -14.27 3.34
CA TRP A 662 -34.71 -14.53 2.99
C TRP A 662 -33.74 -13.94 4.02
N LEU A 663 -33.85 -12.65 4.35
CA LEU A 663 -32.99 -12.00 5.33
C LEU A 663 -33.19 -12.54 6.76
N GLY A 664 -34.37 -13.06 7.07
CA GLY A 664 -34.69 -13.72 8.34
C GLY A 664 -34.19 -15.16 8.47
N GLY A 665 -33.54 -15.73 7.43
CA GLY A 665 -33.04 -17.11 7.45
C GLY A 665 -34.13 -18.18 7.52
N LYS A 666 -35.34 -17.87 7.02
CA LYS A 666 -36.48 -18.80 6.99
C LYS A 666 -36.62 -19.58 5.68
N MET A 667 -35.71 -19.34 4.73
CA MET A 667 -35.53 -19.98 3.43
C MET A 667 -34.04 -20.12 3.14
#